data_AF-A0A7X1CEQ5-F1
#
_entry.id   AF-A0A7X1CEQ5-F1
#
_cell.length_a   1.000
_cell.length_b   1.000
_cell.length_c   1.000
_cell.angle_alpha   90.00
_cell.angle_beta   90.00
_cell.angle_gamma   90.00
#
_symmetry.space_group_name_H-M   'P 1'
#
loop_
_entity.id
_entity.type
_entity.pdbx_description
1 polymer ?
#
loop_
_entity_poly.entity_id
_entity_poly.type
_entity_poly.pdbx_seq_one_letter_code
_entity_poly.pdbx_strand_id
1 'polypeptide(L)'
;MKKGLSRLLLVMIAIAMIVSTIPAYEPHAEQGVLPTETTVEGTPEQAPGVEGQTSDEQPVEQEVPPAETTVEGVPEQPEVVEEPQDIQVTTEKEIEAPSVKEDGDWVDPYYERKRMLRSVQDKPEKATIKTVSNGVGTGTGAMNLSWKAMPGATGYKVVIGNGYNYEFFSVGNVTSWTTKGKGIFPTKAELDKGLYRFHTDGKGTEFANDPTQLYENTFKAGTTWTLRGQKKYIVRILAIYTSGDGPTSDITEAVMPPETLPAKPEKSVIKTVSNGAGTGTGYMDISWKAVSGAIDYKVVISNGYNYEYFNTGNVTNWSTKGKKIFPTQAEITNKQYKFHQDGKGVEFASDPRALYENGYQAGSTFGLRNQTKYIVRILAVYPWGDGQTSDITDAIMPVEQMSKPTVASYRTENDTSTGYLDVSWRPVADAVSYKIGLFNGFNYQYVNVGKTTNWSTKGKKLWATNTDIANGNYQLHTDGTGSELPMDPMKTYTAANKANPNVNYSDRLYYYTRVIAVFGNGESPVSEATTVTMPIEEIPFVDVYSEKNEDNLSNGFIGLNWLQLEDAAGYKVWIFDGANYQSYDTDGQTGWSTKGKGVWPTQEDINSNKGLLHADGSGGEISINPTQVYKLNNKNSSVNDDYYTRVTAYNDRGETIAYTQAPKVSLGQTIEAEKVTDLDDAVIDKVEPYINLDSEGFSEDIPQSVLDSLTKEEAIAIKEYIDEANQFIEDSNAEIDVADKVAINSVYDSQLNTDPNVITPFAAGVTKVNRYWWGYKVYLSKTFLNTLAAASISASGYIASQLKLKHWAAIVLAGILGATGYLLGNQKHGVVIRVVSVLPGSRYVVTGVWRQ
;
A
#
# COMPACT_ATOMS: atom_id res chain seq x y z
N MET A 1 -5.26 -25.51 -32.14
CA MET A 1 -4.14 -24.73 -31.55
C MET A 1 -4.62 -23.57 -30.64
N LYS A 2 -5.60 -23.75 -29.72
CA LYS A 2 -6.06 -22.66 -28.81
C LYS A 2 -6.41 -23.07 -27.37
N LYS A 3 -5.93 -24.23 -26.88
CA LYS A 3 -6.14 -24.70 -25.49
C LYS A 3 -4.86 -24.89 -24.64
N GLY A 4 -3.66 -24.81 -25.22
CA GLY A 4 -2.40 -25.01 -24.47
C GLY A 4 -1.97 -23.81 -23.61
N LEU A 5 -2.02 -22.60 -24.16
CA LEU A 5 -1.47 -21.38 -23.52
C LEU A 5 -2.07 -21.03 -22.16
N SER A 6 -3.29 -21.47 -21.86
CA SER A 6 -3.99 -21.07 -20.63
C SER A 6 -3.44 -21.72 -19.37
N ARG A 7 -2.91 -22.95 -19.45
CA ARG A 7 -2.35 -23.64 -18.28
C ARG A 7 -0.98 -23.10 -17.89
N LEU A 8 -0.11 -22.81 -18.88
CA LEU A 8 1.22 -22.25 -18.61
C LEU A 8 1.12 -20.88 -17.90
N LEU A 9 0.17 -20.04 -18.30
CA LEU A 9 -0.08 -18.75 -17.66
C LEU A 9 -0.64 -18.89 -16.23
N LEU A 10 -1.48 -19.89 -15.96
CA LEU A 10 -1.99 -20.17 -14.62
C LEU A 10 -0.92 -20.74 -13.67
N VAL A 11 0.01 -21.55 -14.17
CA VAL A 11 1.16 -22.04 -13.38
C VAL A 11 2.12 -20.89 -13.05
N MET A 12 2.46 -20.04 -14.02
CA MET A 12 3.24 -18.80 -13.78
C MET A 12 2.61 -17.91 -12.69
N ILE A 13 1.28 -17.77 -12.70
CA ILE A 13 0.53 -16.96 -11.71
C ILE A 13 0.47 -17.65 -10.34
N ALA A 14 0.49 -18.98 -10.28
CA ALA A 14 0.55 -19.73 -9.02
C ALA A 14 1.93 -19.62 -8.34
N ILE A 15 3.01 -19.79 -9.11
CA ILE A 15 4.40 -19.63 -8.63
C ILE A 15 4.60 -18.23 -8.01
N ALA A 16 4.10 -17.19 -8.69
CA ALA A 16 4.15 -15.82 -8.20
C ALA A 16 3.36 -15.54 -6.90
N MET A 17 2.45 -16.43 -6.47
CA MET A 17 1.65 -16.28 -5.23
C MET A 17 2.10 -17.17 -4.07
N ILE A 18 2.90 -18.21 -4.31
CA ILE A 18 3.39 -19.10 -3.24
C ILE A 18 4.52 -18.44 -2.42
N VAL A 19 5.30 -17.54 -3.04
CA VAL A 19 6.43 -16.84 -2.41
C VAL A 19 5.98 -15.80 -1.35
N SER A 20 4.71 -15.40 -1.30
CA SER A 20 4.26 -14.21 -0.55
C SER A 20 3.50 -14.46 0.77
N THR A 21 3.58 -15.66 1.35
CA THR A 21 2.73 -16.03 2.52
C THR A 21 3.40 -15.85 3.90
N ILE A 22 4.69 -15.52 3.96
CA ILE A 22 5.32 -14.98 5.18
C ILE A 22 5.27 -13.45 5.07
N PRO A 23 4.79 -12.71 6.10
CA PRO A 23 4.86 -11.25 6.08
C PRO A 23 6.33 -10.82 6.03
N ALA A 24 6.71 -10.13 4.96
CA ALA A 24 8.06 -9.59 4.81
C ALA A 24 8.30 -8.52 5.90
N TYR A 25 8.91 -8.95 7.01
CA TYR A 25 9.30 -8.05 8.10
C TYR A 25 10.24 -7.00 7.54
N GLU A 26 9.81 -5.74 7.57
CA GLU A 26 10.61 -4.65 7.02
C GLU A 26 11.75 -4.31 8.00
N PRO A 27 12.98 -4.04 7.52
CA PRO A 27 14.04 -3.49 8.36
C PRO A 27 13.67 -2.11 8.92
N HIS A 28 13.03 -2.13 10.09
CA HIS A 28 12.80 -1.01 10.99
C HIS A 28 14.11 -0.59 11.71
N ALA A 29 15.18 -0.43 10.93
CA ALA A 29 16.41 0.21 11.37
C ALA A 29 16.24 1.74 11.28
N GLU A 30 16.35 2.39 12.44
CA GLU A 30 16.60 3.83 12.62
C GLU A 30 15.51 4.83 12.15
N GLN A 31 14.63 5.19 13.08
CA GLN A 31 14.41 6.61 13.39
C GLN A 31 14.95 6.87 14.80
N GLY A 32 16.23 7.27 14.93
CA GLY A 32 16.78 7.54 16.27
C GLY A 32 18.28 7.73 16.37
N VAL A 33 18.80 8.84 15.84
CA VAL A 33 19.85 9.72 16.44
C VAL A 33 20.18 10.81 15.40
N LEU A 34 20.17 12.08 15.83
CA LEU A 34 20.77 13.17 15.04
C LEU A 34 22.30 13.11 15.22
N PRO A 35 23.11 13.26 14.16
CA PRO A 35 24.55 13.34 14.32
C PRO A 35 24.91 14.58 15.15
N THR A 36 25.57 14.37 16.29
CA THR A 36 26.07 15.46 17.14
C THR A 36 27.08 16.30 16.36
N GLU A 37 26.87 17.62 16.28
CA GLU A 37 27.85 18.52 15.67
C GLU A 37 29.15 18.55 16.50
N THR A 38 30.22 17.99 15.95
CA THR A 38 31.55 18.05 16.57
C THR A 38 32.20 19.39 16.22
N THR A 39 31.91 20.43 17.01
CA THR A 39 32.53 21.74 16.86
C THR A 39 34.05 21.66 17.00
N VAL A 40 34.77 21.92 15.91
CA VAL A 40 36.23 22.12 15.93
C VAL A 40 36.48 23.62 15.92
N GLU A 41 37.19 24.12 16.93
CA GLU A 41 37.53 25.54 17.03
C GLU A 41 38.55 25.94 15.95
N GLY A 42 38.29 27.05 15.26
CA GLY A 42 39.19 27.68 14.30
C GLY A 42 39.37 29.15 14.61
N THR A 43 40.56 29.53 15.08
CA THR A 43 40.91 30.91 15.45
C THR A 43 40.87 31.85 14.24
N PRO A 44 40.29 33.06 14.35
CA PRO A 44 40.25 34.02 13.24
C PRO A 44 41.57 34.79 13.11
N GLU A 45 42.01 35.01 11.86
CA GLU A 45 43.09 35.94 11.50
C GLU A 45 42.55 37.13 10.67
N GLN A 46 43.30 38.23 10.59
CA GLN A 46 42.78 39.57 10.33
C GLN A 46 42.67 39.97 8.84
N ALA A 47 41.74 40.89 8.56
CA ALA A 47 41.62 41.58 7.28
C ALA A 47 42.59 42.77 7.14
N PRO A 48 42.83 43.21 5.90
CA PRO A 48 42.51 44.59 5.53
C PRO A 48 41.55 44.64 4.32
N GLY A 49 40.78 45.71 4.04
CA GLY A 49 40.64 47.01 4.71
C GLY A 49 40.66 48.18 3.71
N VAL A 50 39.91 49.27 3.98
CA VAL A 50 39.89 50.55 3.20
C VAL A 50 39.18 50.42 1.82
N GLU A 51 38.30 51.29 1.28
CA GLU A 51 37.57 52.53 1.65
C GLU A 51 36.20 52.48 0.88
N GLY A 52 35.16 53.29 1.08
CA GLY A 52 34.93 54.40 2.01
C GLY A 52 34.35 55.66 1.33
N GLN A 53 33.02 55.77 1.15
CA GLN A 53 32.34 57.07 0.93
C GLN A 53 30.80 57.04 1.14
N THR A 54 30.24 58.20 1.48
CA THR A 54 28.81 58.44 1.83
C THR A 54 28.28 59.69 1.11
N SER A 55 26.96 59.77 0.87
CA SER A 55 26.25 61.03 0.58
C SER A 55 24.75 60.90 0.85
N ASP A 56 24.10 62.02 1.16
CA ASP A 56 22.89 62.10 1.99
C ASP A 56 21.61 62.60 1.25
N GLU A 57 20.53 62.74 2.03
CA GLU A 57 19.41 63.70 1.87
C GLU A 57 18.48 63.69 0.62
N GLN A 58 17.32 63.05 0.81
CA GLN A 58 15.96 63.65 0.89
C GLN A 58 15.36 64.54 -0.26
N PRO A 59 14.02 64.75 -0.29
CA PRO A 59 13.28 64.98 -1.54
C PRO A 59 12.84 66.44 -1.79
N VAL A 60 12.24 66.68 -2.97
CA VAL A 60 11.55 67.93 -3.35
C VAL A 60 10.12 67.64 -3.81
N GLU A 61 9.21 68.55 -3.44
CA GLU A 61 7.77 68.57 -3.72
C GLU A 61 7.42 69.92 -4.39
N GLN A 62 6.63 69.95 -5.49
CA GLN A 62 5.89 71.16 -5.90
C GLN A 62 4.82 70.95 -7.00
N GLU A 63 3.56 71.22 -6.61
CA GLU A 63 2.48 72.07 -7.20
C GLU A 63 2.18 72.22 -8.73
N VAL A 64 0.94 72.68 -9.01
CA VAL A 64 0.09 72.67 -10.24
C VAL A 64 -1.04 73.73 -10.02
N PRO A 65 -1.75 74.42 -10.97
CA PRO A 65 -1.92 74.32 -12.46
C PRO A 65 -1.55 75.68 -13.17
N PRO A 66 -2.25 76.38 -14.12
CA PRO A 66 -3.45 76.11 -14.98
C PRO A 66 -3.45 76.65 -16.44
N ALA A 67 -4.65 76.56 -17.08
CA ALA A 67 -5.13 77.17 -18.35
C ALA A 67 -4.66 76.49 -19.67
N GLU A 68 -5.40 76.43 -20.78
CA GLU A 68 -6.81 76.53 -21.23
C GLU A 68 -6.77 76.59 -22.79
N THR A 69 -7.68 75.95 -23.55
CA THR A 69 -8.13 76.41 -24.90
C THR A 69 -9.21 75.53 -25.54
N THR A 70 -9.91 76.07 -26.54
CA THR A 70 -11.04 75.52 -27.32
C THR A 70 -10.74 75.60 -28.85
N VAL A 71 -11.56 75.31 -29.87
CA VAL A 71 -13.04 75.29 -30.04
C VAL A 71 -13.49 74.38 -31.22
N GLU A 72 -14.80 74.05 -31.25
CA GLU A 72 -15.67 73.85 -32.43
C GLU A 72 -15.58 72.63 -33.38
N GLY A 73 -16.73 72.35 -34.02
CA GLY A 73 -16.90 71.36 -35.10
C GLY A 73 -18.32 70.76 -35.20
N VAL A 74 -19.27 71.43 -35.88
CA VAL A 74 -20.64 70.95 -36.18
C VAL A 74 -21.03 71.33 -37.62
N PRO A 75 -21.55 70.40 -38.44
CA PRO A 75 -22.86 70.60 -39.11
C PRO A 75 -23.69 69.27 -39.23
N GLU A 76 -24.97 69.20 -38.86
CA GLU A 76 -26.22 69.56 -39.59
C GLU A 76 -26.99 68.35 -40.17
N GLN A 77 -28.31 68.53 -40.38
CA GLN A 77 -29.31 67.59 -40.91
C GLN A 77 -30.16 68.35 -41.96
N PRO A 78 -30.72 67.71 -43.01
CA PRO A 78 -32.06 67.10 -42.97
C PRO A 78 -32.07 65.73 -43.73
N GLU A 79 -33.15 65.06 -44.18
CA GLU A 79 -34.56 65.43 -44.46
C GLU A 79 -35.53 64.21 -44.37
N VAL A 80 -36.78 64.38 -44.80
CA VAL A 80 -38.00 63.56 -44.54
C VAL A 80 -38.30 62.52 -45.65
N VAL A 81 -38.90 61.37 -45.27
CA VAL A 81 -39.77 60.52 -46.12
C VAL A 81 -40.97 60.01 -45.28
N GLU A 82 -42.08 59.63 -45.94
CA GLU A 82 -43.46 59.54 -45.40
C GLU A 82 -43.92 58.17 -44.82
N GLU A 83 -45.16 58.13 -44.28
CA GLU A 83 -45.92 56.93 -43.91
C GLU A 83 -46.39 56.11 -45.14
N PRO A 84 -47.01 54.92 -44.96
CA PRO A 84 -48.48 54.90 -45.00
C PRO A 84 -49.18 53.96 -43.98
N GLN A 85 -50.52 53.99 -44.00
CA GLN A 85 -51.43 53.47 -42.96
C GLN A 85 -51.92 52.01 -43.13
N ASP A 86 -52.55 51.51 -42.05
CA ASP A 86 -53.62 50.50 -41.96
C ASP A 86 -53.52 49.12 -42.65
N ILE A 87 -53.84 48.07 -41.88
CA ILE A 87 -54.77 47.01 -42.33
C ILE A 87 -55.49 46.35 -41.14
N GLN A 88 -56.70 45.89 -41.42
CA GLN A 88 -57.84 45.58 -40.56
C GLN A 88 -57.68 44.46 -39.51
N VAL A 89 -58.61 44.49 -38.55
CA VAL A 89 -59.02 43.34 -37.72
C VAL A 89 -59.61 42.22 -38.60
N THR A 90 -59.22 40.98 -38.35
CA THR A 90 -59.99 39.78 -38.74
C THR A 90 -60.11 38.78 -37.58
N THR A 91 -61.21 38.03 -37.58
CA THR A 91 -61.73 37.29 -36.43
C THR A 91 -60.99 35.98 -36.12
N GLU A 92 -61.28 35.46 -34.93
CA GLU A 92 -60.95 34.14 -34.39
C GLU A 92 -60.76 33.03 -35.43
N LYS A 93 -59.70 32.23 -35.23
CA LYS A 93 -59.74 30.82 -35.60
C LYS A 93 -59.36 29.96 -34.42
N GLU A 94 -60.37 29.29 -33.89
CA GLU A 94 -60.28 28.23 -32.90
C GLU A 94 -59.34 27.12 -33.39
N ILE A 95 -58.36 26.77 -32.56
CA ILE A 95 -57.49 25.60 -32.75
C ILE A 95 -57.44 24.87 -31.42
N GLU A 96 -58.29 23.86 -31.27
CA GLU A 96 -58.16 22.88 -30.20
C GLU A 96 -56.85 22.10 -30.37
N ALA A 97 -56.04 22.07 -29.30
CA ALA A 97 -54.92 21.15 -29.15
C ALA A 97 -55.06 20.48 -27.77
N PRO A 98 -54.87 19.15 -27.66
CA PRO A 98 -55.41 18.39 -26.54
C PRO A 98 -54.65 18.58 -25.23
N SER A 99 -55.39 18.61 -24.13
CA SER A 99 -54.86 18.54 -22.77
C SER A 99 -54.35 17.13 -22.47
N VAL A 100 -53.02 16.98 -22.39
CA VAL A 100 -52.37 15.78 -21.85
C VAL A 100 -52.09 16.01 -20.36
N LYS A 101 -52.39 15.00 -19.54
CA LYS A 101 -52.01 14.95 -18.12
C LYS A 101 -50.88 13.94 -17.92
N GLU A 102 -49.89 14.34 -17.12
CA GLU A 102 -49.31 13.46 -16.11
C GLU A 102 -48.90 14.31 -14.89
N ASP A 103 -49.05 13.72 -13.70
CA ASP A 103 -48.66 14.17 -12.36
C ASP A 103 -48.76 15.65 -11.95
N GLY A 104 -49.76 15.95 -11.11
CA GLY A 104 -49.70 17.06 -10.16
C GLY A 104 -51.00 17.85 -10.00
N ASP A 105 -50.99 19.06 -10.57
CA ASP A 105 -51.96 20.12 -10.28
C ASP A 105 -52.81 20.54 -11.49
N TRP A 106 -54.00 21.06 -11.22
CA TRP A 106 -54.86 21.69 -12.23
C TRP A 106 -54.53 23.18 -12.38
N VAL A 107 -53.92 23.57 -13.51
CA VAL A 107 -53.73 24.99 -13.86
C VAL A 107 -54.92 25.47 -14.70
N ASP A 108 -55.79 26.29 -14.10
CA ASP A 108 -56.91 26.96 -14.79
C ASP A 108 -56.44 28.33 -15.38
N PRO A 109 -56.37 28.49 -16.73
CA PRO A 109 -55.94 29.74 -17.37
C PRO A 109 -56.93 30.92 -17.23
N TYR A 110 -58.09 30.70 -16.61
CA TYR A 110 -59.08 31.73 -16.31
C TYR A 110 -58.89 32.34 -14.91
N TYR A 111 -58.31 31.60 -13.96
CA TYR A 111 -58.05 32.11 -12.61
C TYR A 111 -56.81 33.01 -12.54
N GLU A 112 -55.71 32.66 -13.20
CA GLU A 112 -54.50 33.50 -13.24
C GLU A 112 -54.77 34.87 -13.89
N ARG A 113 -55.60 34.92 -14.95
CA ARG A 113 -55.97 36.20 -15.61
C ARG A 113 -56.74 37.19 -14.73
N LYS A 114 -57.36 36.74 -13.63
CA LYS A 114 -57.95 37.64 -12.61
C LYS A 114 -57.01 37.95 -11.44
N ARG A 115 -55.93 37.19 -11.27
CA ARG A 115 -54.85 37.49 -10.32
C ARG A 115 -53.92 38.61 -10.82
N MET A 116 -53.67 38.65 -12.13
CA MET A 116 -52.87 39.67 -12.82
C MET A 116 -53.42 41.12 -12.74
N LEU A 117 -54.62 41.34 -12.17
CA LEU A 117 -55.23 42.67 -11.98
C LEU A 117 -55.10 43.23 -10.55
N ARG A 118 -54.23 42.65 -9.72
CA ARG A 118 -53.60 43.35 -8.59
C ARG A 118 -52.10 43.08 -8.60
N SER A 119 -51.31 44.10 -8.90
CA SER A 119 -49.85 44.04 -8.78
C SER A 119 -49.46 43.83 -7.32
N VAL A 120 -49.15 42.59 -6.93
CA VAL A 120 -48.29 42.33 -5.76
C VAL A 120 -46.90 42.78 -6.18
N GLN A 121 -46.63 44.07 -5.94
CA GLN A 121 -45.37 44.69 -6.30
C GLN A 121 -44.25 44.09 -5.47
N ASP A 122 -43.18 43.62 -6.11
CA ASP A 122 -42.08 42.97 -5.41
C ASP A 122 -41.44 43.92 -4.38
N LYS A 123 -41.09 43.37 -3.22
CA LYS A 123 -40.35 44.10 -2.19
C LYS A 123 -38.86 44.10 -2.53
N PRO A 124 -38.11 45.18 -2.23
CA PRO A 124 -36.65 45.15 -2.36
C PRO A 124 -36.02 44.04 -1.52
N GLU A 125 -34.90 43.50 -2.01
CA GLU A 125 -34.01 42.66 -1.21
C GLU A 125 -33.46 43.44 0.00
N LYS A 126 -32.90 42.72 0.99
CA LYS A 126 -32.19 43.37 2.10
C LYS A 126 -31.02 44.20 1.58
N ALA A 127 -30.79 45.36 2.21
CA ALA A 127 -29.61 46.15 1.92
C ALA A 127 -28.34 45.42 2.39
N THR A 128 -27.24 45.61 1.67
CA THR A 128 -25.91 45.41 2.25
C THR A 128 -25.54 46.68 3.00
N ILE A 129 -25.15 46.56 4.28
CA ILE A 129 -24.77 47.70 5.12
C ILE A 129 -23.33 47.48 5.59
N LYS A 130 -22.47 48.48 5.36
CA LYS A 130 -21.10 48.57 5.91
C LYS A 130 -21.04 49.73 6.89
N THR A 131 -20.93 49.42 8.17
CA THR A 131 -20.78 50.39 9.25
C THR A 131 -19.31 50.77 9.45
N VAL A 132 -19.06 52.04 9.76
CA VAL A 132 -17.72 52.57 10.04
C VAL A 132 -17.75 53.42 11.31
N SER A 133 -16.71 53.32 12.14
CA SER A 133 -16.47 54.24 13.26
C SER A 133 -15.86 55.55 12.73
N ASN A 134 -16.22 56.70 13.32
CA ASN A 134 -15.59 57.99 13.01
C ASN A 134 -14.25 58.19 13.77
N GLY A 135 -13.89 57.30 14.70
CA GLY A 135 -12.62 57.29 15.41
C GLY A 135 -12.73 57.49 16.92
N VAL A 136 -11.59 57.44 17.60
CA VAL A 136 -11.47 57.56 19.06
C VAL A 136 -11.94 58.93 19.56
N GLY A 137 -12.75 58.95 20.62
CA GLY A 137 -13.32 60.14 21.23
C GLY A 137 -14.51 60.76 20.50
N THR A 138 -14.99 60.14 19.41
CA THR A 138 -16.07 60.73 18.58
C THR A 138 -17.47 60.28 18.98
N GLY A 139 -17.62 59.19 19.73
CA GLY A 139 -18.89 58.54 20.09
C GLY A 139 -19.78 58.11 18.90
N THR A 140 -19.31 58.28 17.66
CA THR A 140 -20.15 58.17 16.45
C THR A 140 -19.53 57.35 15.30
N GLY A 141 -20.40 56.94 14.38
CA GLY A 141 -20.09 56.24 13.15
C GLY A 141 -21.15 56.46 12.07
N ALA A 142 -20.94 55.86 10.91
CA ALA A 142 -21.84 55.98 9.77
C ALA A 142 -22.19 54.62 9.16
N MET A 143 -23.42 54.51 8.64
CA MET A 143 -23.87 53.39 7.81
C MET A 143 -23.72 53.75 6.35
N ASN A 144 -23.03 52.91 5.57
CA ASN A 144 -23.01 52.95 4.11
C ASN A 144 -23.85 51.79 3.59
N LEU A 145 -24.88 52.10 2.81
CA LEU A 145 -25.91 51.15 2.39
C LEU A 145 -25.89 50.99 0.87
N SER A 146 -26.14 49.77 0.39
CA SER A 146 -26.41 49.49 -1.03
C SER A 146 -27.47 48.39 -1.20
N TRP A 147 -28.22 48.46 -2.29
CA TRP A 147 -29.29 47.53 -2.64
C TRP A 147 -29.40 47.34 -4.15
N LYS A 148 -30.06 46.27 -4.60
CA LYS A 148 -30.37 46.07 -6.03
C LYS A 148 -31.43 47.07 -6.48
N ALA A 149 -31.34 47.53 -7.74
CA ALA A 149 -32.39 48.34 -8.35
C ALA A 149 -33.67 47.51 -8.54
N MET A 150 -34.82 48.09 -8.21
CA MET A 150 -36.13 47.53 -8.52
C MET A 150 -36.58 47.98 -9.92
N PRO A 151 -37.03 47.07 -10.81
CA PRO A 151 -37.57 47.44 -12.11
C PRO A 151 -38.72 48.46 -12.01
N GLY A 152 -38.64 49.55 -12.77
CA GLY A 152 -39.67 50.59 -12.80
C GLY A 152 -39.71 51.56 -11.60
N ALA A 153 -38.82 51.42 -10.62
CA ALA A 153 -38.74 52.37 -9.51
C ALA A 153 -38.22 53.74 -9.96
N THR A 154 -38.89 54.80 -9.51
CA THR A 154 -38.55 56.21 -9.77
C THR A 154 -37.77 56.86 -8.63
N GLY A 155 -37.64 56.18 -7.49
CA GLY A 155 -36.84 56.63 -6.35
C GLY A 155 -36.84 55.60 -5.22
N TYR A 156 -36.13 55.89 -4.12
CA TYR A 156 -36.10 55.06 -2.93
C TYR A 156 -36.25 55.89 -1.64
N LYS A 157 -36.72 55.24 -0.58
CA LYS A 157 -36.61 55.70 0.81
C LYS A 157 -35.77 54.71 1.61
N VAL A 158 -34.81 55.23 2.36
CA VAL A 158 -34.14 54.49 3.44
C VAL A 158 -34.98 54.63 4.70
N VAL A 159 -35.27 53.52 5.37
CA VAL A 159 -36.27 53.45 6.44
C VAL A 159 -35.59 52.93 7.71
N ILE A 160 -35.41 53.78 8.72
CA ILE A 160 -34.59 53.47 9.91
C ILE A 160 -35.48 53.44 11.16
N GLY A 161 -35.33 52.43 12.01
CA GLY A 161 -36.06 52.33 13.29
C GLY A 161 -35.42 53.16 14.40
N ASN A 162 -36.17 54.12 14.96
CA ASN A 162 -35.72 54.98 16.07
C ASN A 162 -35.94 54.36 17.47
N GLY A 163 -36.71 53.26 17.57
CA GLY A 163 -37.11 52.62 18.83
C GLY A 163 -38.58 52.82 19.22
N TYR A 164 -39.27 53.75 18.56
CA TYR A 164 -40.70 54.05 18.70
C TYR A 164 -41.46 53.73 17.40
N ASN A 165 -40.86 54.05 16.26
CA ASN A 165 -41.40 53.87 14.91
C ASN A 165 -40.27 53.74 13.87
N TYR A 166 -40.66 53.54 12.61
CA TYR A 166 -39.79 53.79 11.47
C TYR A 166 -39.85 55.26 11.05
N GLU A 167 -38.70 55.84 10.71
CA GLU A 167 -38.58 57.14 10.05
C GLU A 167 -38.02 56.96 8.63
N PHE A 168 -38.39 57.86 7.72
CA PHE A 168 -38.26 57.67 6.28
C PHE A 168 -37.44 58.80 5.64
N PHE A 169 -36.33 58.45 5.00
CA PHE A 169 -35.43 59.37 4.31
C PHE A 169 -35.52 59.13 2.81
N SER A 170 -36.09 60.06 2.04
CA SER A 170 -36.09 60.00 0.57
C SER A 170 -34.68 60.23 0.03
N VAL A 171 -34.17 59.31 -0.79
CA VAL A 171 -32.77 59.35 -1.29
C VAL A 171 -32.65 59.54 -2.80
N GLY A 172 -33.78 59.66 -3.51
CA GLY A 172 -33.82 59.76 -4.98
C GLY A 172 -33.67 58.39 -5.66
N ASN A 173 -33.43 58.38 -6.97
CA ASN A 173 -33.24 57.14 -7.75
C ASN A 173 -31.79 56.66 -7.69
N VAL A 174 -31.38 56.15 -6.53
CA VAL A 174 -30.04 55.63 -6.26
C VAL A 174 -30.10 54.22 -5.68
N THR A 175 -29.07 53.41 -5.93
CA THR A 175 -28.89 52.06 -5.37
C THR A 175 -27.93 52.03 -4.18
N SER A 176 -27.44 53.19 -3.74
CA SER A 176 -26.59 53.34 -2.57
C SER A 176 -26.81 54.69 -1.88
N TRP A 177 -26.59 54.72 -0.56
CA TRP A 177 -26.69 55.93 0.25
C TRP A 177 -25.82 55.82 1.51
N THR A 178 -25.44 56.95 2.09
CA THR A 178 -24.67 56.98 3.34
C THR A 178 -25.28 57.96 4.33
N THR A 179 -25.25 57.59 5.62
CA THR A 179 -25.59 58.50 6.72
C THR A 179 -24.50 59.52 7.00
N LYS A 180 -23.30 59.34 6.41
CA LYS A 180 -22.14 60.20 6.67
C LYS A 180 -22.35 61.63 6.17
N GLY A 181 -22.11 62.60 7.04
CA GLY A 181 -22.31 64.01 6.78
C GLY A 181 -23.78 64.40 6.64
N LYS A 182 -24.71 63.63 7.23
CA LYS A 182 -26.16 63.90 7.12
C LYS A 182 -26.78 64.52 8.36
N GLY A 183 -26.13 64.46 9.53
CA GLY A 183 -26.62 65.11 10.76
C GLY A 183 -28.03 64.66 11.14
N ILE A 184 -28.32 63.36 11.06
CA ILE A 184 -29.67 62.80 11.25
C ILE A 184 -29.91 62.12 12.61
N PHE A 185 -28.88 61.93 13.43
CA PHE A 185 -29.03 61.36 14.78
C PHE A 185 -29.28 62.49 15.81
N PRO A 186 -30.03 62.28 16.91
CA PRO A 186 -30.24 63.34 17.89
C PRO A 186 -28.93 63.71 18.59
N THR A 187 -28.69 64.99 18.86
CA THR A 187 -27.48 65.41 19.58
C THR A 187 -27.48 64.84 21.02
N LYS A 188 -26.29 64.73 21.63
CA LYS A 188 -26.15 64.32 23.04
C LYS A 188 -27.04 65.14 23.98
N ALA A 189 -27.12 66.46 23.78
CA ALA A 189 -27.96 67.36 24.57
C ALA A 189 -29.48 67.22 24.33
N GLU A 190 -29.90 66.50 23.30
CA GLU A 190 -31.29 66.13 23.03
C GLU A 190 -31.61 64.73 23.56
N LEU A 191 -30.69 63.78 23.42
CA LEU A 191 -30.77 62.47 24.09
C LEU A 191 -30.87 62.62 25.61
N ASP A 192 -30.09 63.53 26.22
CA ASP A 192 -30.12 63.78 27.66
C ASP A 192 -31.42 64.48 28.13
N LYS A 193 -32.20 65.05 27.21
CA LYS A 193 -33.56 65.57 27.46
C LYS A 193 -34.66 64.52 27.22
N GLY A 194 -34.29 63.28 26.91
CA GLY A 194 -35.25 62.21 26.60
C GLY A 194 -35.77 62.21 25.16
N LEU A 195 -35.20 63.01 24.25
CA LEU A 195 -35.60 63.02 22.84
C LEU A 195 -35.01 61.81 22.08
N TYR A 196 -35.68 61.42 20.99
CA TYR A 196 -35.40 60.16 20.28
C TYR A 196 -35.72 60.16 18.79
N ARG A 197 -36.20 61.27 18.22
CA ARG A 197 -36.54 61.36 16.78
C ARG A 197 -35.32 61.73 15.96
N PHE A 198 -35.17 61.13 14.79
CA PHE A 198 -34.11 61.51 13.87
C PHE A 198 -34.36 62.90 13.27
N HIS A 199 -33.29 63.58 12.89
CA HIS A 199 -33.35 64.87 12.22
C HIS A 199 -33.53 64.68 10.71
N THR A 200 -34.43 65.45 10.12
CA THR A 200 -34.56 65.59 8.66
C THR A 200 -34.02 66.93 8.15
N ASP A 201 -33.60 67.81 9.07
CA ASP A 201 -33.07 69.15 8.79
C ASP A 201 -31.53 69.25 8.86
N GLY A 202 -30.86 68.12 9.11
CA GLY A 202 -29.40 68.01 9.16
C GLY A 202 -28.72 68.64 10.38
N LYS A 203 -29.47 69.07 11.41
CA LYS A 203 -28.91 69.72 12.61
C LYS A 203 -28.48 68.75 13.72
N GLY A 204 -28.73 67.46 13.55
CA GLY A 204 -28.29 66.40 14.44
C GLY A 204 -26.81 66.01 14.25
N THR A 205 -26.42 64.88 14.80
CA THR A 205 -25.06 64.31 14.67
C THR A 205 -25.02 63.13 13.69
N GLU A 206 -23.82 62.58 13.50
CA GLU A 206 -23.64 61.20 13.06
C GLU A 206 -24.24 60.20 14.06
N PHE A 207 -24.49 58.97 13.62
CA PHE A 207 -25.11 57.93 14.45
C PHE A 207 -24.17 57.50 15.59
N ALA A 208 -24.69 57.33 16.81
CA ALA A 208 -23.89 56.81 17.92
C ALA A 208 -23.45 55.35 17.69
N ASN A 209 -22.26 54.96 18.18
CA ASN A 209 -21.81 53.57 18.11
C ASN A 209 -22.66 52.66 19.03
N ASP A 210 -23.26 53.23 20.08
CA ASP A 210 -24.19 52.55 20.98
C ASP A 210 -25.56 53.26 21.01
N PRO A 211 -26.59 52.72 20.32
CA PRO A 211 -27.94 53.29 20.34
C PRO A 211 -28.73 53.09 21.64
N THR A 212 -28.17 52.45 22.68
CA THR A 212 -28.93 52.09 23.89
C THR A 212 -29.65 53.29 24.53
N GLN A 213 -29.05 54.48 24.53
CA GLN A 213 -29.68 55.70 25.07
C GLN A 213 -30.89 56.16 24.24
N LEU A 214 -30.84 56.02 22.91
CA LEU A 214 -31.97 56.33 22.02
C LEU A 214 -33.16 55.43 22.35
N TYR A 215 -32.91 54.12 22.47
CA TYR A 215 -33.95 53.12 22.74
C TYR A 215 -34.46 53.13 24.19
N GLU A 216 -33.65 53.58 25.15
CA GLU A 216 -34.10 53.86 26.51
C GLU A 216 -35.04 55.08 26.56
N ASN A 217 -34.80 56.09 25.71
CA ASN A 217 -35.68 57.25 25.58
C ASN A 217 -37.02 56.86 24.93
N THR A 218 -37.03 56.04 23.88
CA THR A 218 -38.30 55.54 23.29
C THR A 218 -39.08 54.64 24.23
N PHE A 219 -38.39 53.86 25.07
CA PHE A 219 -39.02 53.08 26.14
C PHE A 219 -39.72 53.98 27.17
N LYS A 220 -39.04 55.02 27.66
CA LYS A 220 -39.63 56.01 28.58
C LYS A 220 -40.78 56.81 27.95
N ALA A 221 -40.77 56.98 26.63
CA ALA A 221 -41.88 57.57 25.87
C ALA A 221 -43.07 56.62 25.63
N GLY A 222 -43.02 55.37 26.12
CA GLY A 222 -44.14 54.43 26.04
C GLY A 222 -44.21 53.63 24.72
N THR A 223 -43.08 53.39 24.04
CA THR A 223 -43.07 52.47 22.89
C THR A 223 -43.48 51.04 23.29
N THR A 224 -44.15 50.34 22.39
CA THR A 224 -44.37 48.89 22.47
C THR A 224 -43.29 48.07 21.75
N TRP A 225 -42.31 48.73 21.11
CA TRP A 225 -41.24 48.06 20.35
C TRP A 225 -40.09 47.61 21.25
N THR A 226 -39.63 46.38 21.06
CA THR A 226 -38.62 45.71 21.90
C THR A 226 -37.17 46.01 21.49
N LEU A 227 -36.86 47.26 21.10
CA LEU A 227 -35.48 47.69 20.82
C LEU A 227 -34.71 48.17 22.07
N ARG A 228 -35.36 48.26 23.24
CA ARG A 228 -34.69 48.61 24.50
C ARG A 228 -33.48 47.69 24.77
N GLY A 229 -32.32 48.29 25.03
CA GLY A 229 -31.07 47.56 25.30
C GLY A 229 -30.39 46.93 24.07
N GLN A 230 -30.92 47.12 22.86
CA GLN A 230 -30.26 46.64 21.64
C GLN A 230 -29.13 47.57 21.21
N LYS A 231 -27.96 47.01 20.86
CA LYS A 231 -26.80 47.75 20.33
C LYS A 231 -26.72 47.76 18.80
N LYS A 232 -27.87 47.67 18.13
CA LYS A 232 -27.98 47.54 16.67
C LYS A 232 -29.10 48.42 16.14
N TYR A 233 -28.86 49.05 15.00
CA TYR A 233 -29.88 49.73 14.21
C TYR A 233 -30.64 48.72 13.35
N ILE A 234 -31.91 49.01 13.08
CA ILE A 234 -32.71 48.27 12.09
C ILE A 234 -33.05 49.17 10.90
N VAL A 235 -32.79 48.68 9.69
CA VAL A 235 -32.98 49.42 8.45
C VAL A 235 -33.72 48.57 7.42
N ARG A 236 -34.55 49.23 6.61
CA ARG A 236 -35.19 48.68 5.41
C ARG A 236 -35.03 49.64 4.23
N ILE A 237 -35.19 49.13 3.02
CA ILE A 237 -35.31 49.94 1.79
C ILE A 237 -36.76 49.87 1.32
N LEU A 238 -37.28 50.99 0.83
CA LEU A 238 -38.57 51.08 0.16
C LEU A 238 -38.35 51.66 -1.24
N ALA A 239 -38.94 51.03 -2.26
CA ALA A 239 -38.94 51.56 -3.62
C ALA A 239 -40.17 52.45 -3.85
N ILE A 240 -39.96 53.62 -4.46
CA ILE A 240 -40.99 54.57 -4.88
C ILE A 240 -41.22 54.36 -6.38
N TYR A 241 -42.48 54.37 -6.80
CA TYR A 241 -42.92 54.22 -8.18
C TYR A 241 -43.84 55.40 -8.58
N THR A 242 -44.19 55.50 -9.86
CA THR A 242 -45.19 56.48 -10.34
C THR A 242 -46.57 56.31 -9.68
N SER A 243 -46.89 55.10 -9.22
CA SER A 243 -48.10 54.76 -8.46
C SER A 243 -48.02 55.03 -6.95
N GLY A 244 -46.87 55.48 -6.43
CA GLY A 244 -46.63 55.72 -5.00
C GLY A 244 -45.58 54.80 -4.37
N ASP A 245 -45.61 54.69 -3.05
CA ASP A 245 -44.69 53.86 -2.26
C ASP A 245 -45.02 52.37 -2.40
N GLY A 246 -44.03 51.55 -2.78
CA GLY A 246 -44.12 50.09 -2.75
C GLY A 246 -43.81 49.50 -1.36
N PRO A 247 -43.80 48.17 -1.23
CA PRO A 247 -43.49 47.51 0.05
C PRO A 247 -42.02 47.67 0.46
N THR A 248 -41.76 47.64 1.78
CA THR A 248 -40.41 47.66 2.34
C THR A 248 -39.71 46.31 2.20
N SER A 249 -38.38 46.32 2.05
CA SER A 249 -37.53 45.15 2.27
C SER A 249 -37.73 44.52 3.66
N ASP A 250 -37.21 43.31 3.83
CA ASP A 250 -37.04 42.73 5.17
C ASP A 250 -36.02 43.55 5.98
N ILE A 251 -36.05 43.37 7.31
CA ILE A 251 -35.13 44.06 8.22
C ILE A 251 -33.69 43.62 7.94
N THR A 252 -32.84 44.61 7.73
CA THR A 252 -31.38 44.50 7.83
C THR A 252 -30.97 45.07 9.19
N GLU A 253 -30.12 44.34 9.93
CA GLU A 253 -29.60 44.79 11.21
C GLU A 253 -28.17 45.34 11.00
N ALA A 254 -27.84 46.44 11.68
CA ALA A 254 -26.54 47.09 11.56
C ALA A 254 -25.96 47.40 12.95
N VAL A 255 -24.89 46.71 13.33
CA VAL A 255 -24.08 47.03 14.52
C VAL A 255 -22.99 48.00 14.10
N MET A 256 -22.77 49.07 14.87
CA MET A 256 -21.62 49.95 14.64
C MET A 256 -20.35 49.34 15.25
N PRO A 257 -19.17 49.53 14.64
CA PRO A 257 -17.91 49.16 15.28
C PRO A 257 -17.69 49.98 16.57
N PRO A 258 -16.87 49.50 17.53
CA PRO A 258 -16.38 50.35 18.62
C PRO A 258 -15.53 51.51 18.09
N GLU A 259 -15.30 52.52 18.93
CA GLU A 259 -14.38 53.63 18.62
C GLU A 259 -12.97 53.12 18.29
N THR A 260 -12.39 52.35 19.21
CA THR A 260 -11.15 51.62 19.05
C THR A 260 -11.45 50.24 18.47
N LEU A 261 -11.08 50.01 17.21
CA LEU A 261 -11.20 48.69 16.60
C LEU A 261 -10.29 47.67 17.30
N PRO A 262 -10.71 46.40 17.44
CA PRO A 262 -9.84 45.33 17.91
C PRO A 262 -8.59 45.16 17.04
N ALA A 263 -7.49 44.70 17.65
CA ALA A 263 -6.27 44.39 16.92
C ALA A 263 -6.51 43.30 15.86
N LYS A 264 -5.79 43.38 14.74
CA LYS A 264 -5.74 42.29 13.75
C LYS A 264 -5.26 40.98 14.41
N PRO A 265 -5.67 39.79 13.94
CA PRO A 265 -5.14 38.54 14.44
C PRO A 265 -3.62 38.45 14.28
N GLU A 266 -2.95 37.76 15.21
CA GLU A 266 -1.55 37.37 15.03
C GLU A 266 -1.38 36.42 13.83
N LYS A 267 -0.14 36.21 13.38
CA LYS A 267 0.16 35.19 12.36
C LYS A 267 -0.31 33.82 12.84
N SER A 268 -0.91 33.04 11.93
CA SER A 268 -1.24 31.64 12.19
C SER A 268 0.03 30.78 12.23
N VAL A 269 0.03 29.76 13.07
CA VAL A 269 0.94 28.62 12.97
C VAL A 269 0.34 27.63 11.97
N ILE A 270 1.16 27.07 11.08
CA ILE A 270 0.71 26.11 10.06
C ILE A 270 1.63 24.89 10.09
N LYS A 271 1.02 23.71 10.15
CA LYS A 271 1.70 22.43 9.92
C LYS A 271 1.19 21.86 8.60
N THR A 272 2.10 21.59 7.67
CA THR A 272 1.80 20.93 6.40
C THR A 272 2.10 19.43 6.48
N VAL A 273 1.33 18.62 5.78
CA VAL A 273 1.41 17.15 5.80
C VAL A 273 1.15 16.60 4.40
N SER A 274 1.99 15.67 3.91
CA SER A 274 1.78 14.98 2.62
C SER A 274 0.71 13.89 2.77
N ASN A 275 -0.03 13.61 1.68
CA ASN A 275 -0.98 12.51 1.61
C ASN A 275 -0.34 11.14 1.31
N GLY A 276 1.00 11.07 1.19
CA GLY A 276 1.76 9.84 0.95
C GLY A 276 2.32 9.72 -0.47
N ALA A 277 3.13 8.69 -0.72
CA ALA A 277 3.89 8.52 -1.94
C ALA A 277 3.03 8.31 -3.20
N GLY A 278 3.33 9.05 -4.28
CA GLY A 278 2.65 8.96 -5.58
C GLY A 278 1.32 9.73 -5.66
N THR A 279 1.02 10.60 -4.69
CA THR A 279 -0.22 11.38 -4.59
C THR A 279 -0.09 12.81 -5.11
N GLY A 280 1.11 13.40 -5.15
CA GLY A 280 1.31 14.80 -5.58
C GLY A 280 0.68 15.86 -4.67
N THR A 281 0.19 15.50 -3.47
CA THR A 281 -0.67 16.37 -2.66
C THR A 281 -0.38 16.31 -1.15
N GLY A 282 -0.91 17.33 -0.44
CA GLY A 282 -0.90 17.43 1.01
C GLY A 282 -2.02 18.34 1.54
N TYR A 283 -1.98 18.61 2.84
CA TYR A 283 -2.94 19.47 3.53
C TYR A 283 -2.27 20.38 4.57
N MET A 284 -2.97 21.44 4.97
CA MET A 284 -2.56 22.39 6.01
C MET A 284 -3.45 22.25 7.24
N ASP A 285 -2.84 21.99 8.40
CA ASP A 285 -3.44 22.22 9.72
C ASP A 285 -3.03 23.62 10.18
N ILE A 286 -4.01 24.51 10.34
CA ILE A 286 -3.82 25.95 10.57
C ILE A 286 -4.38 26.30 11.95
N SER A 287 -3.62 27.02 12.79
CA SER A 287 -4.08 27.47 14.11
C SER A 287 -3.65 28.91 14.43
N TRP A 288 -4.42 29.59 15.27
CA TRP A 288 -4.22 31.00 15.62
C TRP A 288 -4.72 31.32 17.03
N LYS A 289 -4.31 32.46 17.60
CA LYS A 289 -4.87 32.96 18.84
C LYS A 289 -6.22 33.64 18.59
N ALA A 290 -7.17 33.46 19.50
CA ALA A 290 -8.42 34.21 19.48
C ALA A 290 -8.17 35.70 19.76
N VAL A 291 -8.93 36.58 19.10
CA VAL A 291 -8.99 38.02 19.37
C VAL A 291 -10.32 38.40 20.01
N SER A 292 -10.30 39.40 20.91
CA SER A 292 -11.47 39.76 21.72
C SER A 292 -12.60 40.35 20.87
N GLY A 293 -13.84 39.90 21.12
CA GLY A 293 -15.04 40.36 20.43
C GLY A 293 -15.36 39.70 19.09
N ALA A 294 -14.49 38.81 18.59
CA ALA A 294 -14.77 38.03 17.38
C ALA A 294 -15.91 37.03 17.61
N ILE A 295 -16.74 36.84 16.60
CA ILE A 295 -17.89 35.93 16.59
C ILE A 295 -17.76 34.79 15.57
N ASP A 296 -16.86 34.92 14.61
CA ASP A 296 -16.51 33.93 13.58
C ASP A 296 -15.10 34.26 13.04
N TYR A 297 -14.49 33.35 12.30
CA TYR A 297 -13.20 33.55 11.62
C TYR A 297 -13.28 33.08 10.16
N LYS A 298 -12.37 33.62 9.35
CA LYS A 298 -12.12 33.13 7.99
C LYS A 298 -10.64 32.81 7.82
N VAL A 299 -10.34 31.64 7.30
CA VAL A 299 -9.03 31.34 6.73
C VAL A 299 -9.00 31.93 5.32
N VAL A 300 -7.93 32.66 5.02
CA VAL A 300 -7.79 33.45 3.79
C VAL A 300 -6.55 32.96 3.05
N ILE A 301 -6.74 32.37 1.86
CA ILE A 301 -5.67 31.70 1.09
C ILE A 301 -5.54 32.37 -0.27
N SER A 302 -4.32 32.66 -0.73
CA SER A 302 -4.13 33.16 -2.09
C SER A 302 -4.13 32.04 -3.12
N ASN A 303 -4.92 32.24 -4.17
CA ASN A 303 -5.04 31.35 -5.33
C ASN A 303 -4.09 31.74 -6.49
N GLY A 304 -3.18 32.71 -6.27
CA GLY A 304 -2.28 33.25 -7.29
C GLY A 304 -2.80 34.48 -8.03
N TYR A 305 -4.12 34.73 -8.04
CA TYR A 305 -4.76 35.91 -8.64
C TYR A 305 -5.32 36.88 -7.59
N ASN A 306 -5.95 36.34 -6.56
CA ASN A 306 -6.54 37.09 -5.44
C ASN A 306 -6.40 36.29 -4.13
N TYR A 307 -7.06 36.78 -3.07
CA TYR A 307 -7.34 36.01 -1.88
C TYR A 307 -8.76 35.44 -1.94
N GLU A 308 -8.92 34.18 -1.55
CA GLU A 308 -10.21 33.54 -1.32
C GLU A 308 -10.42 33.27 0.18
N TYR A 309 -11.67 33.21 0.60
CA TYR A 309 -12.09 33.27 2.00
C TYR A 309 -12.91 32.02 2.33
N PHE A 310 -12.55 31.34 3.41
CA PHE A 310 -13.21 30.13 3.90
C PHE A 310 -13.65 30.37 5.34
N ASN A 311 -14.97 30.45 5.57
CA ASN A 311 -15.52 30.60 6.92
C ASN A 311 -15.21 29.35 7.76
N THR A 312 -14.78 29.53 9.01
CA THR A 312 -14.37 28.40 9.87
C THR A 312 -15.32 28.12 11.03
N GLY A 313 -16.24 29.05 11.34
CA GLY A 313 -16.90 29.10 12.63
C GLY A 313 -16.00 29.80 13.68
N ASN A 314 -16.54 30.01 14.88
CA ASN A 314 -15.81 30.58 16.01
C ASN A 314 -14.83 29.56 16.62
N VAL A 315 -13.77 29.26 15.88
CA VAL A 315 -12.71 28.32 16.22
C VAL A 315 -11.34 29.00 16.08
N THR A 316 -10.33 28.43 16.73
CA THR A 316 -8.93 28.87 16.70
C THR A 316 -8.02 27.92 15.91
N ASN A 317 -8.61 26.92 15.25
CA ASN A 317 -7.93 25.94 14.42
C ASN A 317 -8.85 25.46 13.30
N TRP A 318 -8.28 25.16 12.14
CA TRP A 318 -8.98 24.65 10.97
C TRP A 318 -8.01 23.89 10.08
N SER A 319 -8.49 22.84 9.41
CA SER A 319 -7.68 22.01 8.52
C SER A 319 -8.28 21.97 7.12
N THR A 320 -7.42 22.02 6.11
CA THR A 320 -7.82 21.77 4.72
C THR A 320 -8.08 20.29 4.43
N LYS A 321 -7.72 19.39 5.35
CA LYS A 321 -7.77 17.93 5.12
C LYS A 321 -9.18 17.46 4.78
N GLY A 322 -9.31 16.83 3.61
CA GLY A 322 -10.58 16.31 3.10
C GLY A 322 -11.58 17.39 2.70
N LYS A 323 -11.17 18.67 2.67
CA LYS A 323 -12.04 19.79 2.24
C LYS A 323 -12.13 19.89 0.72
N LYS A 324 -11.20 19.28 -0.02
CA LYS A 324 -11.23 19.23 -1.50
C LYS A 324 -11.42 20.59 -2.17
N ILE A 325 -10.66 21.60 -1.71
CA ILE A 325 -10.76 22.98 -2.17
C ILE A 325 -9.77 23.36 -3.28
N PHE A 326 -8.76 22.53 -3.57
CA PHE A 326 -7.81 22.79 -4.66
C PHE A 326 -8.40 22.34 -6.02
N PRO A 327 -8.14 23.02 -7.16
CA PRO A 327 -8.70 22.62 -8.45
C PRO A 327 -8.20 21.24 -8.89
N THR A 328 -9.03 20.44 -9.57
CA THR A 328 -8.58 19.15 -10.10
C THR A 328 -7.48 19.33 -11.16
N GLN A 329 -6.70 18.27 -11.42
CA GLN A 329 -5.66 18.32 -12.45
C GLN A 329 -6.22 18.66 -13.85
N ALA A 330 -7.46 18.31 -14.14
CA ALA A 330 -8.14 18.72 -15.37
C ALA A 330 -8.43 20.23 -15.41
N GLU A 331 -8.88 20.82 -14.30
CA GLU A 331 -9.15 22.26 -14.19
C GLU A 331 -7.84 23.07 -14.22
N ILE A 332 -6.78 22.61 -13.54
CA ILE A 332 -5.42 23.19 -13.67
C ILE A 332 -4.95 23.15 -15.14
N THR A 333 -5.17 22.04 -15.85
CA THR A 333 -4.79 21.92 -17.28
C THR A 333 -5.61 22.87 -18.15
N ASN A 334 -6.89 23.09 -17.81
CA ASN A 334 -7.80 24.06 -18.43
C ASN A 334 -7.58 25.51 -17.95
N LYS A 335 -6.38 25.83 -17.44
CA LYS A 335 -5.95 27.16 -16.96
C LYS A 335 -6.79 27.75 -15.81
N GLN A 336 -7.51 26.92 -15.05
CA GLN A 336 -8.26 27.38 -13.88
C GLN A 336 -7.37 27.50 -12.65
N TYR A 337 -7.74 28.42 -11.76
CA TYR A 337 -6.98 28.75 -10.55
C TYR A 337 -7.87 29.01 -9.33
N LYS A 338 -9.21 29.02 -9.47
CA LYS A 338 -10.13 29.33 -8.36
C LYS A 338 -10.34 28.11 -7.47
N PHE A 339 -10.35 28.29 -6.16
CA PHE A 339 -10.61 27.22 -5.22
C PHE A 339 -12.10 26.81 -5.21
N HIS A 340 -12.35 25.54 -4.89
CA HIS A 340 -13.71 25.02 -4.72
C HIS A 340 -14.28 25.44 -3.37
N GLN A 341 -15.51 25.96 -3.39
CA GLN A 341 -16.35 26.16 -2.19
C GLN A 341 -17.34 24.99 -1.99
N ASP A 342 -17.40 24.04 -2.94
CA ASP A 342 -18.37 22.94 -2.98
C ASP A 342 -17.78 21.55 -2.71
N GLY A 343 -16.48 21.47 -2.40
CA GLY A 343 -15.78 20.23 -2.07
C GLY A 343 -15.60 19.24 -3.23
N LYS A 344 -15.78 19.66 -4.49
CA LYS A 344 -15.60 18.80 -5.68
C LYS A 344 -14.16 18.72 -6.21
N GLY A 345 -13.25 19.54 -5.68
CA GLY A 345 -11.85 19.56 -6.07
C GLY A 345 -11.02 18.42 -5.45
N VAL A 346 -9.76 18.72 -5.18
CA VAL A 346 -8.77 17.82 -4.57
C VAL A 346 -8.08 18.47 -3.36
N GLU A 347 -7.26 17.69 -2.67
CA GLU A 347 -6.33 18.22 -1.66
C GLU A 347 -5.25 19.09 -2.33
N PHE A 348 -4.56 19.94 -1.56
CA PHE A 348 -3.61 20.89 -2.13
C PHE A 348 -2.44 20.18 -2.82
N ALA A 349 -2.04 20.66 -4.01
CA ALA A 349 -0.84 20.19 -4.67
C ALA A 349 0.41 20.47 -3.81
N SER A 350 1.38 19.55 -3.85
CA SER A 350 2.69 19.73 -3.20
C SER A 350 3.48 20.91 -3.80
N ASP A 351 3.15 21.33 -5.02
CA ASP A 351 3.71 22.51 -5.69
C ASP A 351 2.58 23.43 -6.23
N PRO A 352 2.44 24.67 -5.72
CA PRO A 352 1.45 25.63 -6.22
C PRO A 352 1.80 26.31 -7.55
N ARG A 353 3.01 26.16 -8.12
CA ARG A 353 3.43 26.94 -9.31
C ARG A 353 2.47 26.81 -10.49
N ALA A 354 1.83 25.65 -10.71
CA ALA A 354 0.83 25.49 -11.77
C ALA A 354 -0.45 26.33 -11.53
N LEU A 355 -0.90 26.45 -10.28
CA LEU A 355 -2.00 27.33 -9.89
C LEU A 355 -1.62 28.81 -10.11
N TYR A 356 -0.40 29.16 -9.74
CA TYR A 356 0.10 30.53 -9.80
C TYR A 356 0.47 30.98 -11.22
N GLU A 357 0.88 30.07 -12.10
CA GLU A 357 0.95 30.28 -13.56
C GLU A 357 -0.43 30.60 -14.11
N ASN A 358 -1.45 29.80 -13.79
CA ASN A 358 -2.82 30.03 -14.24
C ASN A 358 -3.38 31.39 -13.77
N GLY A 359 -3.13 31.76 -12.50
CA GLY A 359 -3.46 33.09 -12.00
C GLY A 359 -2.72 34.22 -12.73
N TYR A 360 -1.43 34.05 -13.02
CA TYR A 360 -0.65 35.02 -13.80
C TYR A 360 -1.18 35.17 -15.24
N GLN A 361 -1.46 34.06 -15.94
CA GLN A 361 -2.04 34.03 -17.28
C GLN A 361 -3.44 34.66 -17.34
N ALA A 362 -4.17 34.70 -16.22
CA ALA A 362 -5.44 35.41 -16.08
C ALA A 362 -5.29 36.93 -15.79
N GLY A 363 -4.07 37.45 -15.69
CA GLY A 363 -3.78 38.87 -15.46
C GLY A 363 -3.37 39.23 -14.03
N SER A 364 -2.94 38.27 -13.21
CA SER A 364 -2.54 38.54 -11.82
C SER A 364 -1.30 39.43 -11.68
N THR A 365 -1.38 40.37 -10.74
CA THR A 365 -0.26 41.21 -10.27
C THR A 365 0.35 40.73 -8.94
N PHE A 366 -0.11 39.62 -8.36
CA PHE A 366 0.33 39.14 -7.03
C PHE A 366 1.78 38.67 -6.93
N GLY A 367 2.50 38.50 -8.06
CA GLY A 367 3.92 38.10 -8.08
C GLY A 367 4.22 36.65 -7.66
N LEU A 368 3.19 35.82 -7.43
CA LEU A 368 3.35 34.46 -6.90
C LEU A 368 3.79 33.40 -7.92
N ARG A 369 3.83 33.73 -9.22
CA ARG A 369 4.07 32.81 -10.36
C ARG A 369 5.09 31.69 -10.11
N ASN A 370 6.26 32.04 -9.57
CA ASN A 370 7.40 31.13 -9.37
C ASN A 370 7.56 30.63 -7.91
N GLN A 371 6.59 30.91 -7.03
CA GLN A 371 6.65 30.57 -5.60
C GLN A 371 6.19 29.13 -5.37
N THR A 372 6.93 28.37 -4.55
CA THR A 372 6.59 27.00 -4.12
C THR A 372 5.84 26.96 -2.78
N LYS A 373 5.33 28.10 -2.30
CA LYS A 373 4.71 28.27 -0.99
C LYS A 373 3.29 28.86 -1.11
N TYR A 374 2.38 28.36 -0.30
CA TYR A 374 1.04 28.93 -0.14
C TYR A 374 1.06 30.15 0.78
N ILE A 375 0.27 31.16 0.44
CA ILE A 375 0.11 32.39 1.22
C ILE A 375 -1.20 32.33 2.00
N VAL A 376 -1.10 32.35 3.34
CA VAL A 376 -2.24 32.21 4.26
C VAL A 376 -2.33 33.41 5.21
N ARG A 377 -3.55 33.83 5.54
CA ARG A 377 -3.88 34.80 6.59
C ARG A 377 -5.14 34.37 7.33
N ILE A 378 -5.35 34.93 8.52
CA ILE A 378 -6.57 34.78 9.31
C ILE A 378 -7.32 36.12 9.33
N LEU A 379 -8.64 36.09 9.16
CA LEU A 379 -9.53 37.24 9.34
C LEU A 379 -10.49 36.96 10.49
N ALA A 380 -10.61 37.89 11.44
CA ALA A 380 -11.63 37.85 12.49
C ALA A 380 -12.90 38.57 12.02
N VAL A 381 -14.05 37.96 12.27
CA VAL A 381 -15.37 38.52 11.96
C VAL A 381 -16.04 39.00 13.25
N TYR A 382 -16.64 40.18 13.20
CA TYR A 382 -17.26 40.85 14.33
C TYR A 382 -18.75 41.09 14.06
N PRO A 383 -19.56 41.48 15.07
CA PRO A 383 -20.98 41.81 14.87
C PRO A 383 -21.24 42.93 13.86
N TRP A 384 -20.23 43.77 13.57
CA TRP A 384 -20.27 44.84 12.56
C TRP A 384 -19.63 44.44 11.21
N GLY A 385 -19.19 43.18 11.06
CA GLY A 385 -18.60 42.63 9.83
C GLY A 385 -17.12 42.24 9.95
N ASP A 386 -16.49 42.04 8.79
CA ASP A 386 -15.10 41.60 8.65
C ASP A 386 -14.10 42.61 9.22
N GLY A 387 -13.15 42.13 10.03
CA GLY A 387 -12.02 42.91 10.55
C GLY A 387 -10.79 42.88 9.64
N GLN A 388 -9.67 43.39 10.17
CA GLN A 388 -8.36 43.29 9.50
C GLN A 388 -7.86 41.84 9.45
N THR A 389 -7.15 41.47 8.38
CA THR A 389 -6.42 40.21 8.29
C THR A 389 -5.15 40.24 9.14
N SER A 390 -4.70 39.08 9.60
CA SER A 390 -3.32 38.87 10.06
C SER A 390 -2.29 39.26 9.00
N ASP A 391 -1.03 39.34 9.44
CA ASP A 391 0.09 39.29 8.50
C ASP A 391 0.18 37.91 7.83
N ILE A 392 0.95 37.83 6.73
CA ILE A 392 1.15 36.60 5.97
C ILE A 392 1.88 35.55 6.83
N THR A 393 1.31 34.35 6.90
CA THR A 393 2.06 33.11 7.14
C THR A 393 2.27 32.41 5.79
N ASP A 394 3.52 32.04 5.51
CA ASP A 394 3.88 31.19 4.39
C ASP A 394 3.72 29.71 4.79
N ALA A 395 3.21 28.87 3.89
CA ALA A 395 3.09 27.43 4.08
C ALA A 395 3.70 26.67 2.89
N ILE A 396 4.83 25.98 3.13
CA ILE A 396 5.46 25.10 2.15
C ILE A 396 4.93 23.69 2.40
N MET A 397 4.43 23.00 1.37
CA MET A 397 4.08 21.57 1.50
C MET A 397 5.34 20.73 1.66
N PRO A 398 5.34 19.68 2.50
CA PRO A 398 6.50 18.81 2.64
C PRO A 398 6.80 18.11 1.32
N VAL A 399 8.10 17.87 1.08
CA VAL A 399 8.54 17.00 -0.01
C VAL A 399 7.90 15.62 0.18
N GLU A 400 7.33 15.10 -0.90
CA GLU A 400 6.61 13.85 -0.91
C GLU A 400 7.56 12.65 -0.72
N GLN A 401 7.09 11.60 -0.06
CA GLN A 401 7.82 10.35 0.06
C GLN A 401 8.01 9.72 -1.33
N MET A 402 9.22 9.22 -1.62
CA MET A 402 9.49 8.55 -2.88
C MET A 402 8.58 7.33 -3.10
N SER A 403 8.06 7.18 -4.31
CA SER A 403 7.40 5.94 -4.74
C SER A 403 8.37 4.76 -4.65
N LYS A 404 7.87 3.61 -4.16
CA LYS A 404 8.60 2.33 -4.10
C LYS A 404 9.26 2.02 -5.46
N PRO A 405 10.58 1.75 -5.54
CA PRO A 405 11.30 1.56 -6.79
C PRO A 405 10.97 0.20 -7.42
N THR A 406 10.97 0.13 -8.75
CA THR A 406 10.95 -1.14 -9.47
C THR A 406 12.37 -1.68 -9.52
N VAL A 407 12.57 -2.93 -9.11
CA VAL A 407 13.86 -3.62 -9.12
C VAL A 407 13.73 -4.92 -9.90
N ALA A 408 14.68 -5.19 -10.79
CA ALA A 408 14.86 -6.49 -11.45
C ALA A 408 16.24 -7.04 -11.09
N SER A 409 16.35 -8.35 -10.94
CA SER A 409 17.58 -9.07 -10.58
C SER A 409 18.05 -9.97 -11.73
N TYR A 410 19.36 -10.06 -11.91
CA TYR A 410 20.00 -10.81 -12.99
C TYR A 410 21.26 -11.51 -12.48
N ARG A 411 21.59 -12.67 -13.04
CA ARG A 411 22.90 -13.32 -12.83
C ARG A 411 23.96 -12.64 -13.72
N THR A 412 25.23 -12.66 -13.29
CA THR A 412 26.33 -12.10 -14.06
C THR A 412 26.65 -12.97 -15.29
N GLU A 413 26.87 -12.33 -16.43
CA GLU A 413 27.34 -13.03 -17.64
C GLU A 413 28.77 -13.54 -17.42
N ASN A 414 28.97 -14.86 -17.50
CA ASN A 414 30.24 -15.58 -17.28
C ASN A 414 30.71 -15.69 -15.81
N ASP A 415 29.86 -15.42 -14.83
CA ASP A 415 30.13 -15.72 -13.41
C ASP A 415 28.85 -16.23 -12.73
N THR A 416 28.87 -17.48 -12.27
CA THR A 416 27.68 -18.15 -11.73
C THR A 416 27.38 -17.82 -10.27
N SER A 417 28.34 -17.28 -9.50
CA SER A 417 28.15 -16.96 -8.07
C SER A 417 27.84 -15.49 -7.78
N THR A 418 27.77 -14.63 -8.80
CA THR A 418 27.37 -13.22 -8.67
C THR A 418 26.20 -12.82 -9.57
N GLY A 419 25.56 -11.70 -9.21
CA GLY A 419 24.49 -11.07 -9.95
C GLY A 419 24.47 -9.55 -9.76
N TYR A 420 23.45 -8.91 -10.33
CA TYR A 420 23.24 -7.46 -10.25
C TYR A 420 21.76 -7.10 -10.22
N LEU A 421 21.48 -5.90 -9.73
CA LEU A 421 20.14 -5.31 -9.66
C LEU A 421 20.04 -4.11 -10.60
N ASP A 422 19.03 -4.11 -11.46
CA ASP A 422 18.60 -2.92 -12.19
C ASP A 422 17.42 -2.27 -11.45
N VAL A 423 17.61 -1.01 -11.06
CA VAL A 423 16.69 -0.23 -10.21
C VAL A 423 16.14 0.93 -11.02
N SER A 424 14.83 1.16 -10.97
CA SER A 424 14.17 2.29 -11.65
C SER A 424 13.05 2.90 -10.81
N TRP A 425 12.81 4.20 -10.98
CA TRP A 425 11.86 4.96 -10.18
C TRP A 425 11.21 6.09 -11.00
N ARG A 426 10.13 6.67 -10.46
CA ARG A 426 9.48 7.84 -11.06
C ARG A 426 10.33 9.09 -10.80
N PRO A 427 10.52 9.99 -11.79
CA PRO A 427 11.15 11.27 -11.55
C PRO A 427 10.29 12.15 -10.63
N VAL A 428 10.94 12.94 -9.78
CA VAL A 428 10.32 14.03 -9.01
C VAL A 428 10.80 15.37 -9.59
N ALA A 429 9.89 16.35 -9.67
CA ALA A 429 10.21 17.69 -10.14
C ALA A 429 11.28 18.36 -9.25
N ASP A 430 12.12 19.21 -9.83
CA ASP A 430 13.22 19.93 -9.17
C ASP A 430 14.30 19.09 -8.46
N ALA A 431 14.26 17.75 -8.55
CA ALA A 431 15.31 16.89 -8.01
C ALA A 431 16.69 17.20 -8.67
N VAL A 432 17.70 17.45 -7.84
CA VAL A 432 19.08 17.74 -8.27
C VAL A 432 19.90 16.46 -8.44
N SER A 433 19.58 15.41 -7.69
CA SER A 433 20.07 14.03 -7.88
C SER A 433 19.17 13.02 -7.14
N TYR A 434 19.47 11.73 -7.24
CA TYR A 434 18.86 10.68 -6.44
C TYR A 434 19.94 9.89 -5.67
N LYS A 435 19.53 9.22 -4.60
CA LYS A 435 20.33 8.21 -3.89
C LYS A 435 19.61 6.86 -3.91
N ILE A 436 20.35 5.78 -4.13
CA ILE A 436 19.86 4.40 -4.01
C ILE A 436 20.45 3.78 -2.75
N GLY A 437 19.58 3.35 -1.84
CA GLY A 437 19.92 2.67 -0.60
C GLY A 437 19.87 1.16 -0.78
N LEU A 438 20.94 0.47 -0.42
CA LEU A 438 21.03 -0.99 -0.34
C LEU A 438 21.20 -1.40 1.12
N PHE A 439 20.48 -2.44 1.55
CA PHE A 439 20.53 -2.94 2.93
C PHE A 439 21.66 -3.95 3.15
N ASN A 440 22.49 -3.72 4.15
CA ASN A 440 23.68 -4.53 4.47
C ASN A 440 23.45 -5.62 5.55
N GLY A 441 22.20 -5.80 6.01
CA GLY A 441 21.84 -6.73 7.09
C GLY A 441 21.63 -6.05 8.45
N PHE A 442 22.07 -4.80 8.59
CA PHE A 442 21.85 -3.97 9.77
C PHE A 442 21.18 -2.63 9.43
N ASN A 443 21.71 -1.89 8.44
CA ASN A 443 21.16 -0.62 7.98
C ASN A 443 21.28 -0.43 6.46
N TYR A 444 20.76 0.70 5.96
CA TYR A 444 20.84 1.07 4.52
C TYR A 444 22.03 2.00 4.27
N GLN A 445 22.89 1.65 3.32
CA GLN A 445 23.94 2.52 2.81
C GLN A 445 23.58 3.03 1.42
N TYR A 446 23.86 4.32 1.16
CA TYR A 446 23.29 5.05 0.03
C TYR A 446 24.36 5.51 -0.98
N VAL A 447 24.18 5.13 -2.24
CA VAL A 447 24.99 5.58 -3.39
C VAL A 447 24.27 6.73 -4.08
N ASN A 448 24.97 7.86 -4.35
CA ASN A 448 24.41 8.93 -5.20
C ASN A 448 24.53 8.53 -6.68
N VAL A 449 23.41 8.58 -7.41
CA VAL A 449 23.30 8.12 -8.81
C VAL A 449 23.08 9.26 -9.80
N GLY A 450 23.20 10.52 -9.36
CA GLY A 450 22.98 11.70 -10.21
C GLY A 450 21.51 11.88 -10.59
N LYS A 451 21.25 12.48 -11.76
CA LYS A 451 19.89 12.83 -12.24
C LYS A 451 19.16 11.72 -13.01
N THR A 452 19.70 10.50 -13.04
CA THR A 452 19.01 9.38 -13.70
C THR A 452 17.73 8.97 -12.98
N THR A 453 16.84 8.25 -13.66
CA THR A 453 15.68 7.55 -13.07
C THR A 453 15.79 6.02 -13.17
N ASN A 454 16.94 5.54 -13.67
CA ASN A 454 17.30 4.13 -13.77
C ASN A 454 18.80 3.97 -13.51
N TRP A 455 19.20 2.94 -12.78
CA TRP A 455 20.59 2.69 -12.39
C TRP A 455 20.80 1.21 -12.10
N SER A 456 22.02 0.72 -12.35
CA SER A 456 22.37 -0.69 -12.19
C SER A 456 23.54 -0.85 -11.23
N THR A 457 23.51 -1.89 -10.40
CA THR A 457 24.67 -2.32 -9.59
C THR A 457 25.74 -3.04 -10.41
N LYS A 458 25.49 -3.35 -11.69
CA LYS A 458 26.41 -4.11 -12.55
C LYS A 458 27.74 -3.40 -12.73
N GLY A 459 28.82 -4.08 -12.38
CA GLY A 459 30.19 -3.56 -12.42
C GLY A 459 30.44 -2.41 -11.44
N LYS A 460 29.64 -2.30 -10.35
CA LYS A 460 29.76 -1.23 -9.36
C LYS A 460 30.52 -1.65 -8.10
N LYS A 461 30.80 -2.95 -7.89
CA LYS A 461 31.64 -3.44 -6.80
C LYS A 461 31.24 -2.92 -5.40
N LEU A 462 29.94 -2.88 -5.13
CA LEU A 462 29.36 -2.26 -3.94
C LEU A 462 29.29 -3.20 -2.73
N TRP A 463 29.43 -4.50 -2.93
CA TRP A 463 29.18 -5.48 -1.88
C TRP A 463 30.44 -5.82 -1.08
N ALA A 464 30.26 -6.20 0.19
CA ALA A 464 31.36 -6.60 1.07
C ALA A 464 32.06 -7.84 0.52
N THR A 465 33.40 -7.80 0.39
CA THR A 465 34.17 -8.91 -0.18
C THR A 465 34.25 -10.10 0.79
N ASN A 466 34.62 -11.28 0.28
CA ASN A 466 34.92 -12.44 1.14
C ASN A 466 36.00 -12.14 2.21
N THR A 467 36.93 -11.21 1.94
CA THR A 467 37.94 -10.75 2.90
C THR A 467 37.34 -9.83 3.97
N ASP A 468 36.41 -8.94 3.60
CA ASP A 468 35.65 -8.13 4.55
C ASP A 468 34.85 -9.03 5.51
N ILE A 469 34.08 -9.96 4.95
CA ILE A 469 33.24 -10.90 5.70
C ILE A 469 34.07 -11.76 6.65
N ALA A 470 35.24 -12.26 6.22
CA ALA A 470 36.16 -12.99 7.08
C ALA A 470 36.69 -12.15 8.26
N ASN A 471 36.89 -10.85 8.05
CA ASN A 471 37.27 -9.88 9.08
C ASN A 471 36.08 -9.36 9.91
N GLY A 472 34.85 -9.79 9.62
CA GLY A 472 33.63 -9.32 10.27
C GLY A 472 33.10 -7.97 9.76
N ASN A 473 33.70 -7.41 8.70
CA ASN A 473 33.18 -6.22 8.02
C ASN A 473 32.05 -6.61 7.05
N TYR A 474 30.89 -5.98 7.19
CA TYR A 474 29.70 -6.19 6.37
C TYR A 474 29.26 -4.91 5.64
N GLN A 475 30.03 -3.83 5.75
CA GLN A 475 29.71 -2.55 5.13
C GLN A 475 29.84 -2.61 3.60
N LEU A 476 28.96 -1.88 2.92
CA LEU A 476 28.98 -1.73 1.45
C LEU A 476 30.05 -0.73 1.01
N HIS A 477 30.80 -1.12 -0.02
CA HIS A 477 31.87 -0.34 -0.64
C HIS A 477 31.29 0.67 -1.63
N THR A 478 30.71 1.76 -1.12
CA THR A 478 30.10 2.81 -1.94
C THR A 478 31.10 3.61 -2.79
N ASP A 479 32.40 3.35 -2.63
CA ASP A 479 33.51 3.81 -3.47
C ASP A 479 33.82 2.89 -4.68
N GLY A 480 33.24 1.69 -4.72
CA GLY A 480 33.45 0.67 -5.76
C GLY A 480 34.70 -0.21 -5.57
N THR A 481 35.24 -0.30 -4.35
CA THR A 481 36.42 -1.15 -4.06
C THR A 481 36.09 -2.62 -3.71
N GLY A 482 34.81 -2.96 -3.57
CA GLY A 482 34.33 -4.27 -3.11
C GLY A 482 34.12 -5.33 -4.20
N SER A 483 33.08 -6.16 -4.02
CA SER A 483 32.64 -7.18 -4.97
C SER A 483 31.30 -6.83 -5.64
N GLU A 484 31.00 -7.51 -6.75
CA GLU A 484 29.62 -7.58 -7.23
C GLU A 484 28.72 -8.28 -6.19
N LEU A 485 27.40 -8.19 -6.36
CA LEU A 485 26.45 -8.79 -5.42
C LEU A 485 26.49 -10.32 -5.56
N PRO A 486 26.65 -11.09 -4.48
CA PRO A 486 26.54 -12.55 -4.52
C PRO A 486 25.12 -13.01 -4.89
N MET A 487 24.96 -14.29 -5.26
CA MET A 487 23.63 -14.87 -5.51
C MET A 487 22.69 -14.76 -4.28
N ASP A 488 23.23 -14.80 -3.06
CA ASP A 488 22.48 -14.55 -1.84
C ASP A 488 23.22 -13.58 -0.88
N PRO A 489 22.52 -12.74 -0.10
CA PRO A 489 23.16 -11.82 0.84
C PRO A 489 23.41 -12.42 2.23
N MET A 490 23.10 -13.71 2.49
CA MET A 490 23.08 -14.31 3.83
C MET A 490 24.45 -14.28 4.51
N LYS A 491 25.55 -14.45 3.76
CA LYS A 491 26.93 -14.32 4.29
C LYS A 491 27.16 -12.93 4.92
N THR A 492 26.71 -11.88 4.24
CA THR A 492 26.82 -10.49 4.70
C THR A 492 25.87 -10.20 5.85
N TYR A 493 24.63 -10.71 5.78
CA TYR A 493 23.64 -10.52 6.84
C TYR A 493 23.99 -11.30 8.12
N THR A 494 24.71 -12.43 7.99
CA THR A 494 25.32 -13.17 9.11
C THR A 494 26.46 -12.39 9.75
N ALA A 495 27.34 -11.77 8.97
CA ALA A 495 28.39 -10.89 9.51
C ALA A 495 27.79 -9.64 10.20
N ALA A 496 26.74 -9.05 9.62
CA ALA A 496 25.99 -7.94 10.20
C ALA A 496 25.31 -8.31 11.53
N ASN A 497 24.68 -9.49 11.63
CA ASN A 497 24.11 -10.01 12.88
C ASN A 497 25.19 -10.33 13.93
N LYS A 498 26.30 -10.95 13.53
CA LYS A 498 27.44 -11.23 14.43
C LYS A 498 28.02 -9.95 15.06
N ALA A 499 28.03 -8.84 14.31
CA ALA A 499 28.40 -7.53 14.82
C ALA A 499 27.28 -6.84 15.62
N ASN A 500 26.01 -7.07 15.28
CA ASN A 500 24.84 -6.43 15.89
C ASN A 500 23.73 -7.46 16.26
N PRO A 501 23.90 -8.26 17.33
CA PRO A 501 23.03 -9.43 17.57
C PRO A 501 21.54 -9.13 17.77
N ASN A 502 21.18 -7.88 18.08
CA ASN A 502 19.80 -7.41 18.23
C ASN A 502 19.02 -7.34 16.90
N VAL A 503 19.69 -7.47 15.76
CA VAL A 503 19.10 -7.38 14.41
C VAL A 503 19.51 -8.62 13.63
N ASN A 504 18.56 -9.48 13.26
CA ASN A 504 18.85 -10.72 12.54
C ASN A 504 18.20 -10.77 11.16
N TYR A 505 19.04 -10.94 10.14
CA TYR A 505 18.67 -11.16 8.74
C TYR A 505 19.48 -12.32 8.12
N SER A 506 20.19 -13.12 8.91
CA SER A 506 21.11 -14.17 8.43
C SER A 506 20.45 -15.25 7.58
N ASP A 507 19.13 -15.41 7.69
CA ASP A 507 18.32 -16.38 6.97
C ASP A 507 17.59 -15.82 5.73
N ARG A 508 17.81 -14.54 5.38
CA ARG A 508 17.07 -13.86 4.31
C ARG A 508 17.85 -13.87 2.99
N LEU A 509 17.25 -14.48 1.96
CA LEU A 509 17.74 -14.50 0.57
C LEU A 509 17.45 -13.19 -0.21
N TYR A 510 16.78 -12.22 0.42
CA TYR A 510 16.27 -11.02 -0.23
C TYR A 510 17.26 -9.85 -0.14
N TYR A 511 17.54 -9.22 -1.28
CA TYR A 511 18.09 -7.88 -1.34
C TYR A 511 16.99 -6.84 -1.11
N TYR A 512 17.24 -5.86 -0.25
CA TYR A 512 16.31 -4.75 0.03
C TYR A 512 16.87 -3.45 -0.55
N THR A 513 16.08 -2.78 -1.39
CA THR A 513 16.45 -1.55 -2.11
C THR A 513 15.46 -0.42 -1.83
N ARG A 514 15.96 0.81 -1.61
CA ARG A 514 15.18 2.04 -1.41
C ARG A 514 15.72 3.18 -2.28
N VAL A 515 14.91 4.23 -2.52
CA VAL A 515 15.33 5.44 -3.25
C VAL A 515 14.96 6.71 -2.49
N ILE A 516 15.82 7.74 -2.61
CA ILE A 516 15.64 9.10 -2.10
C ILE A 516 15.86 10.08 -3.25
N ALA A 517 15.00 11.11 -3.37
CA ALA A 517 15.26 12.29 -4.20
C ALA A 517 15.98 13.37 -3.38
N VAL A 518 16.99 13.98 -3.98
CA VAL A 518 17.80 15.07 -3.39
C VAL A 518 17.43 16.37 -4.10
N PHE A 519 17.26 17.45 -3.34
CA PHE A 519 16.87 18.78 -3.80
C PHE A 519 17.89 19.82 -3.34
N GLY A 520 17.85 21.04 -3.89
CA GLY A 520 18.77 22.11 -3.48
C GLY A 520 18.64 22.58 -2.03
N ASN A 521 17.62 22.10 -1.30
CA ASN A 521 17.27 22.49 0.07
C ASN A 521 17.03 21.30 1.03
N GLY A 522 17.32 20.05 0.62
CA GLY A 522 17.10 18.87 1.45
C GLY A 522 16.86 17.58 0.67
N GLU A 523 16.33 16.56 1.33
CA GLU A 523 16.03 15.24 0.75
C GLU A 523 14.56 14.86 0.98
N SER A 524 13.98 14.05 0.09
CA SER A 524 12.65 13.46 0.28
C SER A 524 12.65 12.46 1.43
N PRO A 525 11.50 12.23 2.10
CA PRO A 525 11.29 10.99 2.84
C PRO A 525 11.57 9.77 1.94
N VAL A 526 12.30 8.79 2.48
CA VAL A 526 12.76 7.61 1.74
C VAL A 526 11.59 6.72 1.30
N SER A 527 11.73 6.06 0.15
CA SER A 527 10.75 5.09 -0.32
C SER A 527 10.58 3.91 0.63
N GLU A 528 9.41 3.27 0.57
CA GLU A 528 9.23 1.87 1.00
C GLU A 528 10.30 0.97 0.36
N ALA A 529 10.68 -0.11 1.07
CA ALA A 529 11.65 -1.07 0.55
C ALA A 529 11.08 -1.96 -0.57
N THR A 530 11.86 -2.18 -1.64
CA THR A 530 11.63 -3.26 -2.62
C THR A 530 12.56 -4.42 -2.33
N THR A 531 11.97 -5.61 -2.21
CA THR A 531 12.63 -6.89 -1.92
C THR A 531 12.71 -7.75 -3.18
N VAL A 532 13.85 -8.35 -3.45
CA VAL A 532 14.05 -9.25 -4.59
C VAL A 532 15.12 -10.31 -4.27
N THR A 533 14.96 -11.54 -4.75
CA THR A 533 16.04 -12.55 -4.75
C THR A 533 16.81 -12.47 -6.07
N MET A 534 18.06 -12.92 -6.12
CA MET A 534 18.70 -13.20 -7.41
C MET A 534 18.03 -14.41 -8.08
N PRO A 535 18.19 -14.61 -9.41
CA PRO A 535 17.75 -15.83 -10.10
C PRO A 535 18.66 -17.02 -9.76
N ILE A 536 18.52 -17.51 -8.52
CA ILE A 536 19.04 -18.79 -8.00
C ILE A 536 18.26 -19.94 -8.67
N GLU A 537 18.89 -21.09 -8.88
CA GLU A 537 18.22 -22.28 -9.44
C GLU A 537 17.37 -23.02 -8.38
N GLU A 538 16.37 -23.78 -8.81
CA GLU A 538 15.59 -24.64 -7.90
C GLU A 538 16.30 -25.99 -7.73
N ILE A 539 16.35 -26.51 -6.50
CA ILE A 539 16.80 -27.87 -6.22
C ILE A 539 15.70 -28.84 -6.70
N PRO A 540 16.02 -29.78 -7.61
CA PRO A 540 15.02 -30.67 -8.18
C PRO A 540 14.52 -31.70 -7.15
N PHE A 541 13.21 -31.97 -7.22
CA PHE A 541 12.51 -32.99 -6.43
C PHE A 541 12.67 -32.91 -4.90
N VAL A 542 12.79 -31.70 -4.33
CA VAL A 542 12.64 -31.55 -2.88
C VAL A 542 11.27 -32.05 -2.45
N ASP A 543 11.28 -33.10 -1.65
CA ASP A 543 10.11 -33.66 -1.00
C ASP A 543 10.21 -33.56 0.53
N VAL A 544 9.06 -33.70 1.21
CA VAL A 544 8.96 -33.53 2.66
C VAL A 544 7.89 -34.46 3.23
N TYR A 545 8.33 -35.38 4.08
CA TYR A 545 7.48 -36.32 4.78
C TYR A 545 7.50 -36.04 6.28
N SER A 546 6.46 -36.48 7.00
CA SER A 546 6.40 -36.32 8.45
C SER A 546 5.66 -37.47 9.11
N GLU A 547 6.18 -37.94 10.24
CA GLU A 547 5.67 -39.08 10.97
C GLU A 547 5.45 -38.74 12.44
N LYS A 548 4.41 -39.32 13.04
CA LYS A 548 4.19 -39.32 14.49
C LYS A 548 5.12 -40.34 15.14
N ASN A 549 5.65 -40.01 16.31
CA ASN A 549 6.39 -40.98 17.12
C ASN A 549 5.41 -41.99 17.74
N GLU A 550 5.60 -43.28 17.47
CA GLU A 550 4.72 -44.36 17.96
C GLU A 550 4.70 -44.43 19.50
N ASP A 551 5.85 -44.24 20.15
CA ASP A 551 5.99 -44.26 21.61
C ASP A 551 5.52 -42.96 22.27
N ASN A 552 5.43 -41.85 21.53
CA ASN A 552 5.04 -40.55 22.07
C ASN A 552 4.27 -39.67 21.07
N LEU A 553 2.95 -39.84 21.04
CA LEU A 553 2.01 -39.12 20.17
C LEU A 553 1.98 -37.58 20.34
N SER A 554 2.76 -37.00 21.26
CA SER A 554 2.94 -35.54 21.41
C SER A 554 4.11 -34.97 20.59
N ASN A 555 4.94 -35.82 19.99
CA ASN A 555 6.03 -35.45 19.10
C ASN A 555 6.10 -36.36 17.86
N GLY A 556 7.04 -36.06 16.98
CA GLY A 556 7.27 -36.77 15.72
C GLY A 556 8.56 -36.30 15.07
N PHE A 557 8.70 -36.59 13.78
CA PHE A 557 9.83 -36.11 13.00
C PHE A 557 9.39 -35.71 11.58
N ILE A 558 10.17 -34.80 10.98
CA ILE A 558 10.08 -34.42 9.57
C ILE A 558 11.34 -34.92 8.89
N GLY A 559 11.20 -35.44 7.67
CA GLY A 559 12.30 -35.73 6.77
C GLY A 559 12.14 -34.96 5.46
N LEU A 560 13.27 -34.66 4.82
CA LEU A 560 13.34 -34.06 3.49
C LEU A 560 14.34 -34.86 2.66
N ASN A 561 13.97 -35.12 1.41
CA ASN A 561 14.79 -35.80 0.40
C ASN A 561 14.81 -34.96 -0.88
N TRP A 562 15.89 -35.03 -1.66
CA TRP A 562 16.05 -34.35 -2.95
C TRP A 562 17.09 -35.10 -3.82
N LEU A 563 17.27 -34.68 -5.07
CA LEU A 563 18.32 -35.25 -5.93
C LEU A 563 19.62 -34.44 -5.88
N GLN A 564 20.74 -35.12 -6.15
CA GLN A 564 22.06 -34.50 -6.14
C GLN A 564 22.22 -33.54 -7.32
N LEU A 565 22.78 -32.36 -7.05
CA LEU A 565 23.23 -31.39 -8.06
C LEU A 565 24.73 -31.57 -8.33
N GLU A 566 25.12 -31.51 -9.60
CA GLU A 566 26.50 -31.77 -10.07
C GLU A 566 27.54 -30.81 -9.46
N ASP A 567 27.20 -29.52 -9.32
CA ASP A 567 28.07 -28.47 -8.75
C ASP A 567 27.96 -28.33 -7.21
N ALA A 568 27.20 -29.18 -6.52
CA ALA A 568 26.96 -29.05 -5.07
C ALA A 568 27.97 -29.82 -4.22
N ALA A 569 28.70 -29.08 -3.38
CA ALA A 569 29.58 -29.62 -2.34
C ALA A 569 28.81 -30.04 -1.06
N GLY A 570 27.56 -29.61 -0.93
CA GLY A 570 26.66 -30.04 0.15
C GLY A 570 25.37 -29.23 0.21
N TYR A 571 24.55 -29.49 1.22
CA TYR A 571 23.22 -28.92 1.38
C TYR A 571 22.97 -28.47 2.82
N LYS A 572 22.01 -27.55 2.98
CA LYS A 572 21.48 -27.16 4.28
C LYS A 572 19.97 -27.26 4.26
N VAL A 573 19.42 -28.03 5.19
CA VAL A 573 18.01 -27.96 5.57
C VAL A 573 17.84 -26.79 6.52
N TRP A 574 16.79 -26.01 6.35
CA TRP A 574 16.43 -24.97 7.31
C TRP A 574 15.03 -25.21 7.87
N ILE A 575 14.87 -25.00 9.18
CA ILE A 575 13.61 -25.18 9.91
C ILE A 575 13.19 -23.82 10.48
N PHE A 576 11.94 -23.44 10.27
CA PHE A 576 11.38 -22.18 10.79
C PHE A 576 11.02 -22.28 12.27
N ASP A 577 11.44 -21.29 13.07
CA ASP A 577 11.19 -21.18 14.51
C ASP A 577 9.98 -20.29 14.88
N GLY A 578 9.32 -19.68 13.88
CA GLY A 578 8.23 -18.70 14.05
C GLY A 578 8.62 -17.24 13.83
N ALA A 579 9.92 -16.95 13.83
CA ALA A 579 10.52 -15.65 13.50
C ALA A 579 11.59 -15.78 12.41
N ASN A 580 12.48 -16.77 12.51
CA ASN A 580 13.64 -17.01 11.64
C ASN A 580 13.74 -18.49 11.24
N TYR A 581 14.57 -18.77 10.24
CA TYR A 581 14.99 -20.12 9.89
C TYR A 581 16.35 -20.47 10.51
N GLN A 582 16.44 -21.57 11.26
CA GLN A 582 17.70 -22.18 11.71
C GLN A 582 18.20 -23.17 10.66
N SER A 583 19.47 -23.06 10.26
CA SER A 583 20.11 -23.99 9.31
C SER A 583 20.75 -25.19 10.01
N TYR A 584 20.65 -26.34 9.35
CA TYR A 584 21.31 -27.61 9.66
C TYR A 584 22.03 -28.08 8.41
N ASP A 585 23.33 -28.38 8.53
CA ASP A 585 24.09 -28.98 7.43
C ASP A 585 23.73 -30.46 7.25
N THR A 586 23.95 -30.99 6.06
CA THR A 586 23.64 -32.39 5.72
C THR A 586 24.88 -33.26 5.53
N ASP A 587 26.09 -32.71 5.72
CA ASP A 587 27.36 -33.43 5.51
C ASP A 587 27.43 -34.09 4.11
N GLY A 588 26.93 -33.36 3.10
CA GLY A 588 26.85 -33.79 1.71
C GLY A 588 25.64 -34.66 1.34
N GLN A 589 24.89 -35.17 2.33
CA GLN A 589 23.77 -36.09 2.07
C GLN A 589 22.59 -35.39 1.37
N THR A 590 21.91 -36.15 0.51
CA THR A 590 20.70 -35.74 -0.25
C THR A 590 19.38 -36.03 0.46
N GLY A 591 19.44 -36.55 1.68
CA GLY A 591 18.31 -36.73 2.59
C GLY A 591 18.68 -36.34 4.01
N TRP A 592 17.73 -35.79 4.76
CA TRP A 592 17.94 -35.35 6.14
C TRP A 592 16.64 -35.38 6.94
N SER A 593 16.70 -35.77 8.22
CA SER A 593 15.53 -35.79 9.11
C SER A 593 15.85 -35.29 10.51
N THR A 594 14.84 -34.72 11.18
CA THR A 594 14.91 -34.32 12.60
C THR A 594 14.98 -35.51 13.57
N LYS A 595 14.68 -36.73 13.10
CA LYS A 595 14.54 -37.94 13.92
C LYS A 595 15.80 -38.23 14.73
N GLY A 596 15.72 -38.17 16.05
CA GLY A 596 16.85 -38.42 16.96
C GLY A 596 17.89 -37.29 16.97
N LYS A 597 17.62 -36.13 16.35
CA LYS A 597 18.58 -35.01 16.23
C LYS A 597 18.45 -33.96 17.34
N GLY A 598 17.44 -34.05 18.22
CA GLY A 598 17.29 -33.13 19.35
C GLY A 598 17.18 -31.64 18.95
N VAL A 599 16.49 -31.33 17.85
CA VAL A 599 16.45 -29.98 17.26
C VAL A 599 15.42 -29.03 17.91
N TRP A 600 14.44 -29.57 18.64
CA TRP A 600 13.32 -28.79 19.15
C TRP A 600 13.57 -28.31 20.59
N PRO A 601 13.10 -27.10 20.98
CA PRO A 601 13.20 -26.62 22.37
C PRO A 601 12.62 -27.64 23.36
N THR A 602 13.34 -27.90 24.45
CA THR A 602 12.84 -28.78 25.52
C THR A 602 11.68 -28.12 26.26
N GLN A 603 10.90 -28.89 27.03
CA GLN A 603 9.88 -28.30 27.90
C GLN A 603 10.50 -27.37 28.96
N GLU A 604 11.75 -27.58 29.37
CA GLU A 604 12.47 -26.69 30.29
C GLU A 604 12.86 -25.37 29.61
N ASP A 605 13.32 -25.41 28.35
CA ASP A 605 13.58 -24.22 27.54
C ASP A 605 12.30 -23.39 27.33
N ILE A 606 11.21 -24.06 26.93
CA ILE A 606 9.89 -23.45 26.71
C ILE A 606 9.37 -22.81 28.01
N ASN A 607 9.47 -23.51 29.14
CA ASN A 607 9.11 -22.97 30.45
C ASN A 607 10.00 -21.79 30.88
N SER A 608 11.24 -21.74 30.39
CA SER A 608 12.20 -20.64 30.56
C SER A 608 12.01 -19.49 29.56
N ASN A 609 10.96 -19.52 28.74
CA ASN A 609 10.70 -18.59 27.62
C ASN A 609 11.78 -18.57 26.52
N LYS A 610 12.48 -19.69 26.30
CA LYS A 610 13.37 -19.88 25.14
C LYS A 610 12.61 -20.68 24.07
N GLY A 611 12.59 -20.16 22.84
CA GLY A 611 12.03 -20.86 21.68
C GLY A 611 13.04 -21.15 20.56
N LEU A 612 14.33 -20.84 20.76
CA LEU A 612 15.35 -21.06 19.73
C LEU A 612 15.56 -22.56 19.47
N LEU A 613 15.59 -22.94 18.20
CA LEU A 613 15.86 -24.33 17.80
C LEU A 613 17.31 -24.71 18.14
N HIS A 614 17.50 -25.94 18.60
CA HIS A 614 18.79 -26.46 19.02
C HIS A 614 19.59 -26.98 17.82
N ALA A 615 20.88 -26.69 17.78
CA ALA A 615 21.82 -27.13 16.74
C ALA A 615 22.97 -28.01 17.29
N ASP A 616 23.03 -28.21 18.60
CA ASP A 616 24.00 -29.05 19.30
C ASP A 616 23.43 -30.44 19.69
N GLY A 617 22.15 -30.69 19.38
CA GLY A 617 21.43 -31.91 19.74
C GLY A 617 20.96 -31.99 21.20
N SER A 618 21.04 -30.90 21.97
CA SER A 618 20.60 -30.87 23.37
C SER A 618 19.09 -30.75 23.59
N GLY A 619 18.32 -30.54 22.51
CA GLY A 619 16.87 -30.45 22.51
C GLY A 619 16.13 -31.79 22.44
N GLY A 620 14.84 -31.72 22.11
CA GLY A 620 13.97 -32.87 21.90
C GLY A 620 13.55 -33.07 20.45
N GLU A 621 12.72 -34.09 20.22
CA GLU A 621 11.99 -34.28 18.96
C GLU A 621 10.96 -33.15 18.74
N ILE A 622 10.64 -32.87 17.48
CA ILE A 622 9.71 -31.80 17.11
C ILE A 622 8.29 -32.08 17.61
N SER A 623 7.67 -31.06 18.21
CA SER A 623 6.33 -31.18 18.79
C SER A 623 5.25 -31.36 17.73
N ILE A 624 4.19 -32.09 18.07
CA ILE A 624 2.99 -32.20 17.22
C ILE A 624 2.32 -30.83 16.93
N ASN A 625 2.66 -29.77 17.66
CA ASN A 625 2.15 -28.43 17.43
C ASN A 625 3.23 -27.34 17.63
N PRO A 626 3.74 -26.71 16.55
CA PRO A 626 4.77 -25.68 16.64
C PRO A 626 4.30 -24.35 17.26
N THR A 627 2.99 -24.12 17.40
CA THR A 627 2.39 -22.84 17.84
C THR A 627 3.01 -22.26 19.13
N GLN A 628 3.41 -23.09 20.10
CA GLN A 628 3.96 -22.58 21.36
C GLN A 628 5.33 -21.94 21.18
N VAL A 629 6.22 -22.60 20.43
CA VAL A 629 7.54 -22.05 20.07
C VAL A 629 7.38 -20.84 19.15
N TYR A 630 6.46 -20.92 18.17
CA TYR A 630 6.24 -19.84 17.22
C TYR A 630 5.75 -18.55 17.91
N LYS A 631 4.97 -18.66 18.99
CA LYS A 631 4.53 -17.51 19.82
C LYS A 631 5.59 -16.99 20.79
N LEU A 632 6.53 -17.83 21.24
CA LEU A 632 7.67 -17.38 22.04
C LEU A 632 8.60 -16.50 21.21
N ASN A 633 8.96 -16.96 20.01
CA ASN A 633 9.87 -16.24 19.11
C ASN A 633 9.19 -15.05 18.42
N ASN A 634 7.89 -15.15 18.11
CA ASN A 634 7.11 -14.07 17.49
C ASN A 634 5.69 -14.00 18.08
N LYS A 635 5.47 -13.03 18.97
CA LYS A 635 4.17 -12.80 19.66
C LYS A 635 3.01 -12.48 18.70
N ASN A 636 3.31 -12.02 17.49
CA ASN A 636 2.32 -11.71 16.45
C ASN A 636 2.14 -12.84 15.43
N SER A 637 2.81 -13.99 15.63
CA SER A 637 2.71 -15.14 14.71
C SER A 637 1.30 -15.71 14.69
N SER A 638 0.80 -15.96 13.48
CA SER A 638 -0.50 -16.61 13.25
C SER A 638 -0.51 -18.02 13.82
N VAL A 639 -1.60 -18.41 14.48
CA VAL A 639 -1.77 -19.79 14.96
C VAL A 639 -1.89 -20.72 13.75
N ASN A 640 -0.86 -21.54 13.55
CA ASN A 640 -0.81 -22.60 12.57
C ASN A 640 -0.03 -23.79 13.17
N ASP A 641 -0.45 -25.00 12.83
CA ASP A 641 0.19 -26.26 13.19
C ASP A 641 1.11 -26.81 12.08
N ASP A 642 1.17 -26.13 10.92
CA ASP A 642 2.18 -26.38 9.89
C ASP A 642 3.62 -26.01 10.36
N TYR A 643 4.56 -26.89 10.02
CA TYR A 643 5.99 -26.62 9.92
C TYR A 643 6.34 -26.05 8.54
N TYR A 644 7.38 -25.21 8.52
CA TYR A 644 7.96 -24.62 7.31
C TYR A 644 9.43 -24.99 7.22
N THR A 645 9.82 -25.65 6.13
CA THR A 645 11.18 -26.09 5.85
C THR A 645 11.60 -25.70 4.43
N ARG A 646 12.90 -25.62 4.19
CA ARG A 646 13.49 -25.25 2.89
C ARG A 646 14.90 -25.83 2.78
N VAL A 647 15.38 -26.03 1.56
CA VAL A 647 16.73 -26.58 1.29
C VAL A 647 17.54 -25.57 0.45
N THR A 648 18.82 -25.44 0.75
CA THR A 648 19.81 -24.70 -0.06
C THR A 648 21.00 -25.59 -0.38
N ALA A 649 21.41 -25.67 -1.64
CA ALA A 649 22.65 -26.32 -2.08
C ALA A 649 23.78 -25.28 -2.12
N TYR A 650 25.00 -25.68 -1.75
CA TYR A 650 26.17 -24.81 -1.76
C TYR A 650 27.38 -25.44 -2.48
N ASN A 651 28.22 -24.60 -3.10
CA ASN A 651 29.46 -25.02 -3.77
C ASN A 651 30.67 -25.09 -2.79
N ASP A 652 31.86 -25.48 -3.27
CA ASP A 652 33.11 -25.53 -2.46
C ASP A 652 33.47 -24.23 -1.71
N ARG A 653 32.91 -23.09 -2.12
CA ARG A 653 33.11 -21.76 -1.49
C ARG A 653 32.01 -21.44 -0.48
N GLY A 654 31.10 -22.36 -0.21
CA GLY A 654 29.90 -22.19 0.61
C GLY A 654 28.95 -21.12 0.07
N GLU A 655 28.96 -20.84 -1.23
CA GLU A 655 28.03 -19.91 -1.90
C GLU A 655 26.75 -20.67 -2.28
N THR A 656 25.57 -20.08 -2.08
CA THR A 656 24.31 -20.74 -2.47
C THR A 656 24.18 -20.78 -3.99
N ILE A 657 24.04 -21.99 -4.56
CA ILE A 657 23.87 -22.20 -5.99
C ILE A 657 22.42 -22.52 -6.37
N ALA A 658 21.71 -23.26 -5.51
CA ALA A 658 20.31 -23.61 -5.69
C ALA A 658 19.52 -23.53 -4.38
N TYR A 659 18.22 -23.27 -4.49
CA TYR A 659 17.29 -23.05 -3.38
C TYR A 659 15.88 -23.55 -3.71
N THR A 660 15.27 -24.30 -2.79
CA THR A 660 13.85 -24.67 -2.87
C THR A 660 13.18 -24.52 -1.51
N GLN A 661 12.05 -23.79 -1.48
CA GLN A 661 11.11 -23.81 -0.36
C GLN A 661 10.35 -25.13 -0.39
N ALA A 662 10.44 -25.95 0.65
CA ALA A 662 9.69 -27.20 0.71
C ALA A 662 8.19 -26.93 0.98
N PRO A 663 7.29 -27.86 0.62
CA PRO A 663 5.90 -27.82 1.05
C PRO A 663 5.77 -27.66 2.57
N LYS A 664 4.72 -26.96 3.02
CA LYS A 664 4.37 -26.89 4.44
C LYS A 664 3.81 -28.24 4.90
N VAL A 665 4.15 -28.68 6.10
CA VAL A 665 3.73 -30.01 6.62
C VAL A 665 3.25 -29.93 8.06
N SER A 666 2.07 -30.47 8.36
CA SER A 666 1.48 -30.46 9.70
C SER A 666 1.52 -31.87 10.30
N LEU A 667 2.25 -32.05 11.40
CA LEU A 667 2.52 -33.36 11.99
C LEU A 667 1.23 -34.08 12.39
N GLY A 668 0.97 -35.21 11.73
CA GLY A 668 -0.06 -36.13 12.17
C GLY A 668 -1.49 -35.83 11.72
N GLN A 669 -1.66 -35.01 10.67
CA GLN A 669 -2.61 -35.47 9.65
C GLN A 669 -2.06 -36.77 9.06
N THR A 670 -2.92 -37.77 8.89
CA THR A 670 -2.55 -38.91 8.04
C THR A 670 -2.54 -38.40 6.62
N ILE A 671 -1.35 -38.17 6.05
CA ILE A 671 -1.19 -38.21 4.60
C ILE A 671 -1.66 -39.62 4.21
N GLU A 672 -2.80 -39.73 3.49
CA GLU A 672 -3.06 -40.95 2.72
C GLU A 672 -1.89 -41.05 1.76
N ALA A 673 -0.92 -41.94 2.04
CA ALA A 673 0.39 -42.00 1.40
C ALA A 673 0.24 -41.71 -0.10
N GLU A 674 0.65 -40.49 -0.51
CA GLU A 674 0.11 -39.89 -1.73
C GLU A 674 0.57 -40.76 -2.89
N LYS A 675 -0.42 -41.40 -3.54
CA LYS A 675 -0.21 -42.67 -4.24
C LYS A 675 1.10 -42.71 -4.99
N VAL A 676 2.01 -43.57 -4.53
CA VAL A 676 3.12 -44.05 -5.35
C VAL A 676 2.53 -44.50 -6.67
N THR A 677 2.73 -43.70 -7.71
CA THR A 677 2.25 -44.02 -9.05
C THR A 677 3.03 -45.25 -9.51
N ASP A 678 2.30 -46.32 -9.87
CA ASP A 678 2.92 -47.53 -10.41
C ASP A 678 3.91 -47.12 -11.52
N LEU A 679 5.21 -47.39 -11.31
CA LEU A 679 6.26 -47.00 -12.25
C LEU A 679 5.98 -47.69 -13.59
N ASP A 680 5.64 -46.89 -14.60
CA ASP A 680 5.40 -47.41 -15.95
C ASP A 680 6.68 -47.97 -16.55
N ASP A 681 6.55 -48.95 -17.43
CA ASP A 681 7.70 -49.61 -18.08
C ASP A 681 8.54 -48.60 -18.87
N ALA A 682 7.93 -47.54 -19.40
CA ALA A 682 8.64 -46.45 -20.07
C ALA A 682 9.48 -45.56 -19.11
N VAL A 683 9.15 -45.50 -17.81
CA VAL A 683 9.96 -44.83 -16.79
C VAL A 683 11.08 -45.75 -16.32
N ILE A 684 10.77 -47.04 -16.11
CA ILE A 684 11.75 -48.06 -15.73
C ILE A 684 12.84 -48.20 -16.80
N ASP A 685 12.49 -48.46 -18.06
CA ASP A 685 13.45 -48.64 -19.17
C ASP A 685 14.33 -47.40 -19.42
N LYS A 686 13.83 -46.20 -19.06
CA LYS A 686 14.53 -44.92 -19.16
C LYS A 686 15.56 -44.70 -18.04
N VAL A 687 15.34 -45.31 -16.88
CA VAL A 687 16.13 -45.08 -15.64
C VAL A 687 17.05 -46.25 -15.31
N GLU A 688 16.67 -47.48 -15.69
CA GLU A 688 17.47 -48.72 -15.57
C GLU A 688 18.93 -48.62 -16.08
N PRO A 689 19.29 -47.82 -17.11
CA PRO A 689 20.70 -47.63 -17.48
C PRO A 689 21.55 -46.97 -16.39
N TYR A 690 20.92 -46.12 -15.56
CA TYR A 690 21.54 -45.22 -14.58
C TYR A 690 21.49 -45.73 -13.14
N ILE A 691 20.75 -46.81 -12.87
CA ILE A 691 20.74 -47.49 -11.57
C ILE A 691 21.86 -48.52 -11.53
N ASN A 692 22.75 -48.43 -10.55
CA ASN A 692 23.82 -49.39 -10.30
C ASN A 692 23.44 -50.32 -9.13
N LEU A 693 24.17 -51.42 -8.97
CA LEU A 693 24.05 -52.35 -7.84
C LEU A 693 25.44 -52.86 -7.47
N ASP A 694 25.81 -52.76 -6.20
CA ASP A 694 27.08 -53.26 -5.67
C ASP A 694 26.87 -54.04 -4.35
N SER A 695 27.90 -54.17 -3.51
CA SER A 695 27.85 -54.88 -2.24
C SER A 695 27.13 -54.13 -1.10
N GLU A 696 26.86 -52.84 -1.27
CA GLU A 696 26.19 -51.98 -0.29
C GLU A 696 24.72 -51.74 -0.68
N GLY A 697 24.41 -51.64 -1.99
CA GLY A 697 23.03 -51.68 -2.47
C GLY A 697 22.84 -51.20 -3.91
N PHE A 698 21.58 -50.91 -4.25
CA PHE A 698 21.21 -50.12 -5.42
C PHE A 698 21.54 -48.64 -5.21
N SER A 699 22.15 -48.02 -6.20
CA SER A 699 22.51 -46.60 -6.22
C SER A 699 22.14 -45.96 -7.57
N GLU A 700 22.03 -44.63 -7.64
CA GLU A 700 21.54 -43.92 -8.82
C GLU A 700 22.54 -42.86 -9.31
N ASP A 701 22.76 -42.80 -10.63
CA ASP A 701 23.63 -41.82 -11.31
C ASP A 701 22.87 -41.25 -12.52
N ILE A 702 21.75 -40.57 -12.24
CA ILE A 702 20.77 -40.12 -13.25
C ILE A 702 21.12 -38.69 -13.72
N PRO A 703 21.51 -38.47 -15.00
CA PRO A 703 21.89 -37.15 -15.48
C PRO A 703 20.74 -36.15 -15.46
N GLN A 704 21.06 -34.86 -15.25
CA GLN A 704 20.05 -33.79 -15.21
C GLN A 704 19.12 -33.76 -16.43
N SER A 705 19.62 -34.07 -17.63
CA SER A 705 18.80 -34.12 -18.86
C SER A 705 17.76 -35.25 -18.88
N VAL A 706 17.94 -36.30 -18.06
CA VAL A 706 16.93 -37.34 -17.82
C VAL A 706 15.95 -36.87 -16.75
N LEU A 707 16.46 -36.24 -15.69
CA LEU A 707 15.69 -35.65 -14.59
C LEU A 707 14.71 -34.56 -15.06
N ASP A 708 15.15 -33.64 -15.91
CA ASP A 708 14.34 -32.58 -16.56
C ASP A 708 13.15 -33.12 -17.38
N SER A 709 13.13 -34.43 -17.65
CA SER A 709 12.11 -35.12 -18.43
C SER A 709 11.25 -36.11 -17.63
N LEU A 710 11.41 -36.16 -16.30
CA LEU A 710 10.53 -36.88 -15.36
C LEU A 710 9.53 -35.92 -14.72
N THR A 711 8.38 -36.44 -14.26
CA THR A 711 7.48 -35.67 -13.37
C THR A 711 7.98 -35.73 -11.92
N LYS A 712 7.41 -34.92 -11.01
CA LYS A 712 7.82 -34.94 -9.60
C LYS A 712 7.54 -36.30 -8.96
N GLU A 713 6.40 -36.86 -9.32
CA GLU A 713 5.85 -38.12 -8.84
C GLU A 713 6.68 -39.32 -9.32
N GLU A 714 7.12 -39.30 -10.59
CA GLU A 714 8.03 -40.32 -11.15
C GLU A 714 9.38 -40.36 -10.43
N ALA A 715 9.99 -39.20 -10.18
CA ALA A 715 11.30 -39.09 -9.51
C ALA A 715 11.25 -39.50 -8.02
N ILE A 716 10.19 -39.12 -7.30
CA ILE A 716 9.98 -39.57 -5.91
C ILE A 716 9.82 -41.10 -5.87
N ALA A 717 8.97 -41.65 -6.74
CA ALA A 717 8.76 -43.09 -6.80
C ALA A 717 10.05 -43.85 -7.10
N ILE A 718 10.89 -43.39 -8.05
CA ILE A 718 12.20 -44.01 -8.31
C ILE A 718 13.02 -44.16 -7.03
N LYS A 719 13.05 -43.12 -6.19
CA LYS A 719 13.81 -43.14 -4.94
C LYS A 719 13.21 -44.11 -3.91
N GLU A 720 11.91 -44.07 -3.68
CA GLU A 720 11.21 -44.98 -2.76
C GLU A 720 11.44 -46.46 -3.14
N TYR A 721 11.40 -46.78 -4.44
CA TYR A 721 11.63 -48.14 -4.93
C TYR A 721 13.08 -48.61 -4.74
N ILE A 722 14.07 -47.72 -4.87
CA ILE A 722 15.49 -48.00 -4.56
C ILE A 722 15.67 -48.24 -3.07
N ASP A 723 15.12 -47.36 -2.22
CA ASP A 723 15.27 -47.45 -0.77
C ASP A 723 14.56 -48.71 -0.21
N GLU A 724 13.38 -49.08 -0.72
CA GLU A 724 12.77 -50.40 -0.48
C GLU A 724 13.67 -51.58 -0.86
N ALA A 725 14.33 -51.49 -2.02
CA ALA A 725 15.15 -52.58 -2.55
C ALA A 725 16.42 -52.78 -1.71
N ASN A 726 17.01 -51.67 -1.24
CA ASN A 726 18.13 -51.66 -0.31
C ASN A 726 17.72 -52.23 1.05
N GLN A 727 16.59 -51.78 1.60
CA GLN A 727 16.07 -52.33 2.85
C GLN A 727 15.77 -53.84 2.74
N PHE A 728 15.33 -54.33 1.57
CA PHE A 728 15.16 -55.76 1.29
C PHE A 728 16.48 -56.54 1.21
N ILE A 729 17.55 -55.95 0.67
CA ILE A 729 18.90 -56.55 0.64
C ILE A 729 19.40 -56.77 2.07
N GLU A 730 19.39 -55.71 2.90
CA GLU A 730 19.75 -55.77 4.32
C GLU A 730 18.94 -56.83 5.08
N ASP A 731 17.61 -56.81 4.89
CA ASP A 731 16.68 -57.63 5.68
C ASP A 731 16.69 -59.12 5.35
N SER A 732 17.06 -59.47 4.12
CA SER A 732 16.93 -60.84 3.60
C SER A 732 18.26 -61.56 3.40
N ASN A 733 19.39 -60.85 3.50
CA ASN A 733 20.74 -61.40 3.38
C ASN A 733 20.93 -62.20 2.08
N ALA A 734 20.41 -61.63 0.98
CA ALA A 734 20.31 -62.23 -0.35
C ALA A 734 21.65 -62.29 -1.10
N GLU A 735 21.74 -63.16 -2.11
CA GLU A 735 22.89 -63.23 -3.01
C GLU A 735 22.79 -62.12 -4.06
N ILE A 736 23.76 -61.20 -4.09
CA ILE A 736 23.76 -60.05 -5.00
C ILE A 736 24.44 -60.45 -6.32
N ASP A 737 23.67 -60.42 -7.42
CA ASP A 737 24.19 -60.53 -8.77
C ASP A 737 24.30 -59.13 -9.40
N VAL A 738 25.52 -58.59 -9.35
CA VAL A 738 25.90 -57.28 -9.90
C VAL A 738 25.78 -57.24 -11.43
N ALA A 739 25.90 -58.38 -12.13
CA ALA A 739 25.84 -58.42 -13.59
C ALA A 739 24.39 -58.35 -14.11
N ASP A 740 23.46 -59.05 -13.45
CA ASP A 740 22.02 -59.03 -13.75
C ASP A 740 21.27 -57.90 -12.99
N LYS A 741 21.97 -57.00 -12.29
CA LYS A 741 21.46 -55.91 -11.41
C LYS A 741 20.35 -56.39 -10.46
N VAL A 742 20.58 -57.48 -9.73
CA VAL A 742 19.51 -58.14 -8.98
C VAL A 742 19.96 -58.83 -7.68
N ALA A 743 19.15 -58.69 -6.63
CA ALA A 743 19.30 -59.45 -5.39
C ALA A 743 18.45 -60.73 -5.44
N ILE A 744 19.06 -61.88 -5.16
CA ILE A 744 18.50 -63.22 -5.39
C ILE A 744 18.34 -63.99 -4.07
N ASN A 745 17.12 -64.43 -3.78
CA ASN A 745 16.86 -65.50 -2.82
C ASN A 745 16.33 -66.73 -3.54
N SER A 746 16.98 -67.88 -3.39
CA SER A 746 16.64 -69.12 -4.11
C SER A 746 16.53 -70.34 -3.20
N VAL A 747 15.62 -71.25 -3.55
CA VAL A 747 15.49 -72.58 -2.96
C VAL A 747 15.41 -73.60 -4.10
N TYR A 748 16.25 -74.63 -4.00
CA TYR A 748 16.32 -75.73 -4.96
C TYR A 748 15.23 -76.76 -4.65
N ASP A 749 14.62 -77.37 -5.68
CA ASP A 749 13.56 -78.38 -5.50
C ASP A 749 14.01 -79.55 -4.59
N SER A 750 15.32 -79.86 -4.56
CA SER A 750 15.94 -80.87 -3.70
C SER A 750 15.92 -80.55 -2.20
N GLN A 751 15.72 -79.29 -1.82
CA GLN A 751 15.66 -78.84 -0.42
C GLN A 751 14.23 -78.87 0.16
N LEU A 752 13.22 -79.18 -0.67
CA LEU A 752 11.79 -79.09 -0.32
C LEU A 752 11.17 -80.41 0.16
N ASN A 753 11.97 -81.46 0.39
CA ASN A 753 11.47 -82.81 0.67
C ASN A 753 11.48 -83.17 2.16
N THR A 754 10.38 -83.74 2.67
CA THR A 754 10.20 -84.10 4.08
C THR A 754 9.66 -85.52 4.33
N ASP A 755 9.50 -86.39 3.32
CA ASP A 755 9.04 -87.78 3.49
C ASP A 755 10.11 -88.80 3.06
N PRO A 756 10.57 -89.72 3.95
CA PRO A 756 11.54 -90.75 3.61
C PRO A 756 11.06 -91.84 2.63
N ASN A 757 9.76 -91.99 2.36
CA ASN A 757 9.18 -93.16 1.67
C ASN A 757 8.68 -92.89 0.24
N VAL A 758 8.98 -91.73 -0.36
CA VAL A 758 8.53 -91.38 -1.72
C VAL A 758 9.70 -91.40 -2.72
N ILE A 759 9.45 -91.92 -3.93
CA ILE A 759 10.44 -92.05 -5.01
C ILE A 759 10.97 -90.67 -5.43
N THR A 760 12.28 -90.56 -5.64
CA THR A 760 12.97 -89.32 -6.03
C THR A 760 12.50 -88.78 -7.39
N PRO A 761 12.03 -87.53 -7.48
CA PRO A 761 11.86 -86.86 -8.75
C PRO A 761 13.23 -86.47 -9.32
N PHE A 762 13.67 -87.14 -10.39
CA PHE A 762 14.78 -86.66 -11.21
C PHE A 762 14.34 -85.46 -12.05
N ALA A 763 14.28 -84.28 -11.42
CA ALA A 763 14.02 -82.99 -12.08
C ALA A 763 14.86 -81.89 -11.42
N ALA A 764 15.61 -81.14 -12.24
CA ALA A 764 16.31 -79.94 -11.78
C ALA A 764 15.37 -78.74 -11.91
N GLY A 765 15.00 -78.15 -10.78
CA GLY A 765 14.22 -76.92 -10.71
C GLY A 765 14.65 -76.07 -9.52
N VAL A 766 14.52 -74.76 -9.67
CA VAL A 766 14.81 -73.76 -8.65
C VAL A 766 13.63 -72.81 -8.59
N THR A 767 13.12 -72.59 -7.39
CA THR A 767 12.16 -71.53 -7.11
C THR A 767 12.94 -70.35 -6.52
N LYS A 768 12.93 -69.19 -7.19
CA LYS A 768 13.71 -68.01 -6.76
C LYS A 768 12.93 -66.71 -6.85
N VAL A 769 13.26 -65.78 -5.96
CA VAL A 769 12.78 -64.41 -5.94
C VAL A 769 13.96 -63.50 -6.27
N ASN A 770 13.81 -62.72 -7.33
CA ASN A 770 14.75 -61.70 -7.79
C ASN A 770 14.15 -60.32 -7.44
N ARG A 771 14.79 -59.51 -6.57
CA ARG A 771 14.45 -58.08 -6.35
C ARG A 771 15.36 -57.22 -7.23
N TYR A 772 14.73 -56.43 -8.10
CA TYR A 772 15.28 -55.28 -8.80
C TYR A 772 14.90 -54.02 -8.03
N TRP A 773 15.48 -52.86 -8.34
CA TRP A 773 15.06 -51.59 -7.73
C TRP A 773 13.54 -51.37 -7.88
N TRP A 774 13.01 -51.45 -9.10
CA TRP A 774 11.58 -51.28 -9.42
C TRP A 774 10.62 -52.40 -8.96
N GLY A 775 11.09 -53.49 -8.35
CA GLY A 775 10.22 -54.57 -7.87
C GLY A 775 10.75 -55.99 -8.07
N TYR A 776 9.87 -56.95 -8.37
CA TYR A 776 10.16 -58.37 -8.27
C TYR A 776 9.98 -59.17 -9.57
N LYS A 777 10.82 -60.19 -9.76
CA LYS A 777 10.52 -61.35 -10.62
C LYS A 777 10.54 -62.62 -9.76
N VAL A 778 9.41 -63.32 -9.70
CA VAL A 778 9.24 -64.58 -8.99
C VAL A 778 9.25 -65.74 -10.00
N TYR A 779 10.21 -66.63 -9.85
CA TYR A 779 10.42 -67.81 -10.68
C TYR A 779 9.92 -69.03 -9.92
N LEU A 780 8.87 -69.70 -10.42
CA LEU A 780 8.22 -70.85 -9.80
C LEU A 780 8.53 -72.12 -10.58
N SER A 781 9.17 -73.09 -9.93
CA SER A 781 9.57 -74.33 -10.60
C SER A 781 8.36 -75.17 -11.02
N LYS A 782 8.51 -75.94 -12.10
CA LYS A 782 7.47 -76.88 -12.55
C LYS A 782 7.08 -77.88 -11.45
N THR A 783 8.07 -78.37 -10.70
CA THR A 783 7.87 -79.33 -9.61
C THR A 783 6.98 -78.72 -8.54
N PHE A 784 7.35 -77.51 -8.09
CA PHE A 784 6.64 -76.73 -7.10
C PHE A 784 5.18 -76.43 -7.50
N LEU A 785 4.94 -75.96 -8.73
CA LEU A 785 3.58 -75.66 -9.23
C LEU A 785 2.66 -76.89 -9.21
N ASN A 786 3.19 -78.07 -9.51
CA ASN A 786 2.41 -79.31 -9.48
C ASN A 786 2.20 -79.85 -8.05
N THR A 787 3.14 -79.64 -7.13
CA THR A 787 2.96 -79.92 -5.69
C THR A 787 1.89 -79.01 -5.06
N LEU A 788 1.89 -77.72 -5.41
CA LEU A 788 0.94 -76.74 -4.85
C LEU A 788 -0.50 -76.94 -5.33
N ALA A 789 -0.69 -77.61 -6.47
CA ALA A 789 -2.01 -78.08 -6.91
C ALA A 789 -2.56 -79.28 -6.11
N ALA A 790 -1.74 -79.92 -5.27
CA ALA A 790 -2.10 -81.09 -4.45
C ALA A 790 -2.10 -80.82 -2.93
N ALA A 791 -1.49 -79.72 -2.47
CA ALA A 791 -1.38 -79.35 -1.07
C ALA A 791 -1.94 -77.95 -0.81
N SER A 792 -2.60 -77.75 0.34
CA SER A 792 -3.24 -76.48 0.69
C SER A 792 -2.25 -75.41 1.20
N ILE A 793 -2.80 -74.27 1.63
CA ILE A 793 -2.10 -73.02 2.01
C ILE A 793 -0.84 -73.21 2.88
N SER A 794 -0.79 -74.26 3.72
CA SER A 794 0.37 -74.61 4.55
C SER A 794 1.68 -74.78 3.77
N ALA A 795 1.64 -75.24 2.51
CA ALA A 795 2.84 -75.39 1.68
C ALA A 795 3.51 -74.04 1.34
N SER A 796 2.72 -72.97 1.20
CA SER A 796 3.24 -71.63 0.87
C SER A 796 4.02 -71.01 2.04
N GLY A 797 3.52 -71.16 3.27
CA GLY A 797 4.18 -70.67 4.48
C GLY A 797 5.50 -71.39 4.80
N TYR A 798 5.59 -72.69 4.47
CA TYR A 798 6.84 -73.44 4.64
C TYR A 798 7.94 -72.93 3.70
N ILE A 799 7.61 -72.66 2.42
CA ILE A 799 8.61 -72.26 1.43
C ILE A 799 9.03 -70.80 1.59
N ALA A 800 8.12 -69.92 2.02
CA ALA A 800 8.47 -68.56 2.40
C ALA A 800 9.50 -68.49 3.56
N SER A 801 9.44 -69.44 4.51
CA SER A 801 10.46 -69.53 5.57
C SER A 801 11.76 -70.20 5.14
N GLN A 802 11.75 -71.14 4.18
CA GLN A 802 12.99 -71.65 3.55
C GLN A 802 13.72 -70.59 2.71
N LEU A 803 12.97 -69.73 2.01
CA LEU A 803 13.50 -68.54 1.32
C LEU A 803 13.95 -67.41 2.27
N LYS A 804 13.86 -67.61 3.61
CA LYS A 804 14.22 -66.65 4.67
C LYS A 804 13.54 -65.27 4.55
N LEU A 805 12.41 -65.17 3.85
CA LEU A 805 11.74 -63.90 3.62
C LEU A 805 11.08 -63.41 4.92
N LYS A 806 11.32 -62.14 5.27
CA LYS A 806 10.56 -61.47 6.36
C LYS A 806 9.05 -61.48 6.06
N HIS A 807 8.28 -61.30 7.13
CA HIS A 807 6.84 -61.60 7.16
C HIS A 807 6.00 -60.91 6.06
N TRP A 808 6.40 -59.72 5.59
CA TRP A 808 5.71 -59.01 4.50
C TRP A 808 6.01 -59.63 3.12
N ALA A 809 7.28 -59.82 2.75
CA ALA A 809 7.68 -60.48 1.50
C ALA A 809 7.20 -61.95 1.44
N ALA A 810 7.11 -62.62 2.59
CA ALA A 810 6.45 -63.92 2.73
C ALA A 810 4.94 -63.87 2.39
N ILE A 811 4.23 -62.79 2.76
CA ILE A 811 2.82 -62.57 2.40
C ILE A 811 2.68 -62.20 0.91
N VAL A 812 3.62 -61.44 0.32
CA VAL A 812 3.66 -61.19 -1.14
C VAL A 812 3.71 -62.53 -1.89
N LEU A 813 4.66 -63.39 -1.51
CA LEU A 813 4.81 -64.72 -2.12
C LEU A 813 3.53 -65.55 -1.91
N ALA A 814 3.02 -65.64 -0.68
CA ALA A 814 1.80 -66.40 -0.37
C ALA A 814 0.54 -65.87 -1.11
N GLY A 815 0.44 -64.56 -1.33
CA GLY A 815 -0.65 -63.93 -2.09
C GLY A 815 -0.59 -64.28 -3.58
N ILE A 816 0.59 -64.16 -4.20
CA ILE A 816 0.83 -64.61 -5.57
C ILE A 816 0.50 -66.10 -5.70
N LEU A 817 0.99 -66.93 -4.79
CA LEU A 817 0.76 -68.38 -4.79
C LEU A 817 -0.72 -68.74 -4.60
N GLY A 818 -1.45 -68.04 -3.73
CA GLY A 818 -2.88 -68.22 -3.54
C GLY A 818 -3.70 -67.87 -4.80
N ALA A 819 -3.33 -66.80 -5.50
CA ALA A 819 -3.97 -66.41 -6.76
C ALA A 819 -3.62 -67.38 -7.91
N THR A 820 -2.36 -67.83 -8.01
CA THR A 820 -1.92 -68.70 -9.11
C THR A 820 -2.25 -70.18 -8.91
N GLY A 821 -2.30 -70.68 -7.68
CA GLY A 821 -2.55 -72.11 -7.40
C GLY A 821 -3.90 -72.60 -7.90
N TYR A 822 -4.90 -71.71 -7.95
CA TYR A 822 -6.22 -72.01 -8.52
C TYR A 822 -6.25 -72.01 -10.07
N LEU A 823 -5.31 -71.32 -10.72
CA LEU A 823 -5.29 -71.11 -12.17
C LEU A 823 -4.21 -71.91 -12.92
N LEU A 824 -3.15 -72.36 -12.23
CA LEU A 824 -1.95 -72.94 -12.84
C LEU A 824 -1.66 -74.39 -12.40
N GLY A 825 -2.69 -75.16 -12.05
CA GLY A 825 -2.54 -76.61 -11.90
C GLY A 825 -2.13 -77.29 -13.21
N ASN A 826 -1.36 -78.38 -13.13
CA ASN A 826 -0.98 -79.25 -14.26
C ASN A 826 -0.11 -78.58 -15.37
N GLN A 827 0.71 -77.58 -15.04
CA GLN A 827 1.58 -76.92 -16.02
C GLN A 827 2.74 -77.80 -16.50
N LYS A 828 3.03 -77.72 -17.82
CA LYS A 828 4.12 -78.47 -18.47
C LYS A 828 5.52 -77.88 -18.25
N HIS A 829 5.60 -76.63 -17.78
CA HIS A 829 6.80 -75.81 -17.64
C HIS A 829 6.77 -75.08 -16.28
N GLY A 830 7.86 -74.41 -15.91
CA GLY A 830 7.84 -73.43 -14.83
C GLY A 830 7.19 -72.12 -15.26
N VAL A 831 7.07 -71.17 -14.35
CA VAL A 831 6.42 -69.87 -14.60
C VAL A 831 7.23 -68.74 -13.98
N VAL A 832 7.37 -67.63 -14.72
CA VAL A 832 7.97 -66.38 -14.24
C VAL A 832 6.87 -65.34 -14.11
N ILE A 833 6.83 -64.64 -12.98
CA ILE A 833 5.82 -63.63 -12.64
C ILE A 833 6.55 -62.33 -12.32
N ARG A 834 6.24 -61.23 -13.02
CA ARG A 834 6.75 -59.89 -12.68
C ARG A 834 5.71 -59.16 -11.84
N VAL A 835 6.17 -58.51 -10.78
CA VAL A 835 5.35 -57.71 -9.88
C VAL A 835 6.02 -56.36 -9.70
N VAL A 836 5.26 -55.31 -9.94
CA VAL A 836 5.60 -53.92 -9.60
C VAL A 836 4.69 -53.53 -8.43
N SER A 837 5.24 -52.76 -7.47
CA SER A 837 4.63 -52.42 -6.18
C SER A 837 4.31 -53.56 -5.20
N VAL A 838 4.49 -53.27 -3.91
CA VAL A 838 3.97 -54.03 -2.76
C VAL A 838 3.26 -53.06 -1.81
N LEU A 839 1.97 -52.84 -2.02
CA LEU A 839 1.21 -51.89 -1.20
C LEU A 839 0.98 -52.41 0.24
N PRO A 840 1.16 -51.58 1.27
CA PRO A 840 0.61 -51.82 2.61
C PRO A 840 -0.92 -51.98 2.51
N GLY A 841 -1.43 -53.20 2.72
CA GLY A 841 -2.86 -53.51 2.58
C GLY A 841 -3.24 -54.53 1.49
N SER A 842 -2.34 -55.46 1.16
CA SER A 842 -2.68 -56.72 0.45
C SER A 842 -3.14 -56.54 -1.01
N ARG A 843 -2.45 -55.68 -1.78
CA ARG A 843 -2.64 -55.55 -3.24
C ARG A 843 -1.28 -55.59 -3.96
N TYR A 844 -1.25 -56.32 -5.08
CA TYR A 844 -0.05 -56.55 -5.90
C TYR A 844 -0.41 -56.37 -7.37
N VAL A 845 0.43 -55.66 -8.14
CA VAL A 845 0.24 -55.49 -9.59
C VAL A 845 1.11 -56.49 -10.33
N VAL A 846 0.51 -57.61 -10.75
CA VAL A 846 1.17 -58.57 -11.63
C VAL A 846 1.19 -58.00 -13.05
N THR A 847 2.32 -57.40 -13.44
CA THR A 847 2.50 -56.76 -14.76
C THR A 847 2.77 -57.78 -15.87
N GLY A 848 3.15 -59.01 -15.55
CA GLY A 848 3.19 -60.09 -16.53
C GLY A 848 3.46 -61.47 -15.97
N VAL A 849 3.09 -62.49 -16.77
CA VAL A 849 3.29 -63.92 -16.47
C VAL A 849 3.78 -64.61 -17.75
N TRP A 850 4.95 -65.25 -17.67
CA TRP A 850 5.61 -65.96 -18.78
C TRP A 850 5.92 -67.40 -18.40
N ARG A 851 6.21 -68.24 -19.39
CA ARG A 851 6.75 -69.59 -19.15
C ARG A 851 8.26 -69.51 -18.90
N GLN A 852 8.73 -70.35 -17.98
CA GLN A 852 10.14 -70.65 -17.75
C GLN A 852 10.59 -71.79 -18.67
#